data_AF-A0A2N0XB71-F1
#
_entry.id   AF-A0A2N0XB71-F1
#
_cell.length_a   1.000
_cell.length_b   1.000
_cell.length_c   1.000
_cell.angle_alpha   90.00
_cell.angle_beta   90.00
_cell.angle_gamma   90.00
#
_symmetry.space_group_name_H-M   'P 1'
#
loop_
_entity.id
_entity.type
_entity.pdbx_description
1 polymer ?
#
loop_
_entity_poly.entity_id
_entity_poly.type
_entity_poly.pdbx_seq_one_letter_code
_entity_poly.pdbx_strand_id
1 'polypeptide(L)'
;MRKSLFAIGLLAISYSVQAQILCHVDTGANMYVSEGTLVYSGGGVQTKANGVLDVHGNVMVVGAAGDTFKTIDATGAAKTDGGNIILRLNTPASFATSTYGQLYIDGLSQSNITGIVTKEYRTTNQGTGNYFQQVALPFSGKALSSLSTELGKNFNTQRYGNPILKWNNTNAVSDHFTSLATTTADGPGYYMLKVTNNDWNPSAPTSGTVFAVNGAPYAPIASPVTLQNGGNVTFGPNGNNNNAYNEKYNTYLDDSFEFTLSPWAGTFGKNFYQFGNPFLTNIDLSNIGYTEGPNGDGNRVSNIWGIEYNPGTIKTLPNGSTYATGSRVVTFVPTGDGVAPAVGDVDLVVLKPMQSFKIKLRDNTAQTLNFNTLRRFKQTARAAGTDYNVNAARMVNSNKIDRGTIKQLGVIGLDANGNEVGRTYYVVSPSFTTGHQVSAATTVQASAGKNLIGTFEEALNGGYDNNYTNYWLYINEANETNFQGKNVKLVNYNLDQVKSYKFEVRENGTLIPTGAHQLSSGIGFYYKAENGNLIEAKQGGVVPVNIDESNLYYGAPNETTLANKDKKVVAPSRTLVVYDPSITNYIVRFDPNWKKADIEVYDMSGKLVISKKAVDASKDFVIELNNSVKNSYVVKIVSDKGETVNTKILK
;
A
#
# COMPACT_ATOMS: atom_id res chain seq x y z
N MET A 1 -6.00 -10.79 32.07
CA MET A 1 -7.20 -9.98 31.78
C MET A 1 -7.85 -9.57 33.09
N ARG A 2 -7.70 -8.31 33.50
CA ARG A 2 -8.55 -7.77 34.58
C ARG A 2 -9.89 -7.43 33.95
N LYS A 3 -10.94 -8.16 34.34
CA LYS A 3 -12.33 -7.81 34.04
C LYS A 3 -12.64 -6.56 34.89
N SER A 4 -12.60 -5.39 34.29
CA SER A 4 -13.05 -4.17 34.95
C SER A 4 -14.57 -4.07 34.77
N LEU A 5 -15.29 -4.37 35.85
CA LEU A 5 -16.72 -4.13 35.99
C LEU A 5 -16.96 -2.60 36.00
N PHE A 6 -18.02 -2.17 35.30
CA PHE A 6 -18.42 -0.78 35.11
C PHE A 6 -18.48 0.07 36.39
N ALA A 7 -17.92 1.28 36.35
CA ALA A 7 -18.28 2.35 37.28
C ALA A 7 -19.41 3.18 36.64
N ILE A 8 -20.57 3.15 37.32
CA ILE A 8 -21.87 3.68 36.92
C ILE A 8 -21.85 5.21 36.97
N GLY A 9 -22.10 5.85 35.83
CA GLY A 9 -22.49 7.27 35.73
C GLY A 9 -23.77 7.37 34.90
N LEU A 10 -24.92 7.25 35.58
CA LEU A 10 -26.28 7.51 35.10
C LEU A 10 -26.64 7.02 33.67
N LEU A 11 -26.65 5.70 33.45
CA LEU A 11 -27.23 5.05 32.27
C LEU A 11 -28.63 4.53 32.60
N ALA A 12 -29.67 5.22 32.14
CA ALA A 12 -31.02 4.65 32.07
C ALA A 12 -31.10 3.71 30.85
N ILE A 13 -30.50 2.52 30.95
CA ILE A 13 -30.73 1.42 30.00
C ILE A 13 -31.95 0.64 30.49
N SER A 14 -33.09 0.80 29.82
CA SER A 14 -34.24 -0.09 29.99
C SER A 14 -33.98 -1.39 29.24
N TYR A 15 -33.35 -2.35 29.90
CA TYR A 15 -33.29 -3.73 29.42
C TYR A 15 -34.72 -4.32 29.38
N SER A 16 -35.21 -4.69 28.19
CA SER A 16 -36.43 -5.50 28.05
C SER A 16 -36.04 -6.88 27.53
N VAL A 17 -36.50 -7.94 28.20
CA VAL A 17 -35.95 -9.31 28.06
C VAL A 17 -36.57 -10.07 26.86
N GLN A 18 -37.32 -9.40 25.97
CA GLN A 18 -38.06 -10.01 24.85
C GLN A 18 -38.14 -9.14 23.57
N ALA A 19 -37.38 -8.05 23.44
CA ALA A 19 -37.50 -7.14 22.31
C ALA A 19 -36.50 -7.41 21.18
N GLN A 20 -36.94 -7.26 19.91
CA GLN A 20 -36.12 -7.19 18.68
C GLN A 20 -35.06 -6.06 18.70
N ILE A 21 -35.06 -5.24 19.76
CA ILE A 21 -34.18 -4.10 20.00
C ILE A 21 -33.78 -4.20 21.47
N LEU A 22 -32.51 -4.48 21.73
CA LEU A 22 -31.97 -4.59 23.08
C LEU A 22 -31.39 -3.26 23.57
N CYS A 23 -30.77 -2.49 22.68
CA CYS A 23 -30.22 -1.17 22.97
C CYS A 23 -31.04 -0.08 22.28
N HIS A 24 -31.58 0.86 23.05
CA HIS A 24 -32.39 1.96 22.55
C HIS A 24 -31.88 3.30 23.07
N VAL A 25 -31.53 4.22 22.17
CA VAL A 25 -31.19 5.61 22.50
C VAL A 25 -32.36 6.51 22.08
N ASP A 26 -33.13 6.98 23.06
CA ASP A 26 -34.34 7.77 22.80
C ASP A 26 -34.03 9.25 22.48
N THR A 27 -35.07 9.96 22.07
CA THR A 27 -35.10 11.40 21.82
C THR A 27 -34.45 12.16 22.96
N GLY A 28 -33.45 12.99 22.65
CA GLY A 28 -32.69 13.78 23.62
C GLY A 28 -31.65 13.03 24.45
N ALA A 29 -31.56 11.69 24.35
CA ALA A 29 -30.54 10.92 25.03
C ALA A 29 -29.19 10.98 24.27
N ASN A 30 -28.09 11.03 25.00
CA ASN A 30 -26.75 10.94 24.45
C ASN A 30 -25.97 9.80 25.13
N MET A 31 -25.63 8.77 24.38
CA MET A 31 -24.81 7.65 24.80
C MET A 31 -23.38 7.84 24.29
N TYR A 32 -22.46 8.07 25.22
CA TYR A 32 -21.05 8.28 24.91
C TYR A 32 -20.24 7.00 25.13
N VAL A 33 -19.49 6.56 24.10
CA VAL A 33 -18.56 5.43 24.19
C VAL A 33 -17.13 5.94 24.11
N SER A 34 -16.43 5.97 25.24
CA SER A 34 -15.06 6.50 25.33
C SER A 34 -14.04 5.68 24.54
N GLU A 35 -12.95 6.34 24.15
CA GLU A 35 -11.79 5.68 23.52
C GLU A 35 -11.28 4.52 24.39
N GLY A 36 -10.94 3.40 23.75
CA GLY A 36 -10.47 2.18 24.44
C GLY A 36 -11.58 1.31 25.04
N THR A 37 -12.82 1.78 25.06
CA THR A 37 -13.98 1.01 25.54
C THR A 37 -14.56 0.12 24.45
N LEU A 38 -15.16 -1.00 24.85
CA LEU A 38 -16.01 -1.85 24.01
C LEU A 38 -17.40 -1.92 24.63
N VAL A 39 -18.41 -1.51 23.87
CA VAL A 39 -19.82 -1.76 24.17
C VAL A 39 -20.29 -2.94 23.32
N TYR A 40 -20.94 -3.90 23.95
CA TYR A 40 -21.49 -5.08 23.30
C TYR A 40 -23.01 -5.11 23.41
N SER A 41 -23.70 -5.26 22.29
CA SER A 41 -25.13 -5.56 22.20
C SER A 41 -25.31 -6.94 21.58
N GLY A 42 -25.90 -7.86 22.34
CA GLY A 42 -26.28 -9.20 21.86
C GLY A 42 -27.63 -9.26 21.15
N GLY A 43 -28.14 -8.12 20.69
CA GLY A 43 -29.43 -7.97 20.03
C GLY A 43 -29.52 -6.63 19.28
N GLY A 44 -30.71 -6.30 18.75
CA GLY A 44 -30.90 -5.09 17.93
C GLY A 44 -30.52 -3.77 18.62
N VAL A 45 -30.16 -2.77 17.82
CA VAL A 45 -29.81 -1.41 18.28
C VAL A 45 -30.67 -0.41 17.53
N GLN A 46 -31.28 0.53 18.27
CA GLN A 46 -32.06 1.61 17.70
C GLN A 46 -31.71 2.97 18.32
N THR A 47 -31.68 4.00 17.49
CA THR A 47 -31.73 5.40 17.94
C THR A 47 -33.02 6.06 17.44
N LYS A 48 -33.60 6.98 18.22
CA LYS A 48 -34.82 7.71 17.85
C LYS A 48 -34.61 9.22 17.80
N ALA A 49 -35.21 9.86 16.80
CA ALA A 49 -35.21 11.31 16.60
C ALA A 49 -33.80 11.92 16.64
N ASN A 50 -33.49 12.71 17.65
CA ASN A 50 -32.19 13.35 17.89
C ASN A 50 -31.36 12.63 18.97
N GLY A 51 -31.73 11.42 19.39
CA GLY A 51 -30.92 10.59 20.27
C GLY A 51 -29.59 10.22 19.60
N VAL A 52 -28.49 10.38 20.33
CA VAL A 52 -27.12 10.23 19.81
C VAL A 52 -26.39 9.09 20.49
N LEU A 53 -25.79 8.21 19.70
CA LEU A 53 -24.75 7.26 20.08
C LEU A 53 -23.41 7.81 19.56
N ASP A 54 -22.66 8.44 20.45
CA ASP A 54 -21.38 9.10 20.16
C ASP A 54 -20.20 8.17 20.48
N VAL A 55 -19.55 7.65 19.43
CA VAL A 55 -18.60 6.55 19.54
C VAL A 55 -17.17 7.02 19.28
N HIS A 56 -16.37 7.05 20.35
CA HIS A 56 -14.91 7.22 20.29
C HIS A 56 -14.16 5.88 20.45
N GLY A 57 -14.79 4.90 21.10
CA GLY A 57 -14.27 3.54 21.29
C GLY A 57 -14.81 2.54 20.26
N ASN A 58 -15.32 1.41 20.73
CA ASN A 58 -15.80 0.33 19.88
C ASN A 58 -17.22 -0.06 20.27
N VAL A 59 -18.08 -0.29 19.29
CA VAL A 59 -19.41 -0.85 19.46
C VAL A 59 -19.49 -2.15 18.67
N MET A 60 -19.98 -3.21 19.31
CA MET A 60 -20.20 -4.51 18.72
C MET A 60 -21.67 -4.88 18.84
N VAL A 61 -22.31 -5.12 17.70
CA VAL A 61 -23.69 -5.57 17.60
C VAL A 61 -23.69 -6.97 17.01
N VAL A 62 -24.07 -7.96 17.81
CA VAL A 62 -24.22 -9.35 17.39
C VAL A 62 -25.67 -9.71 17.61
N GLY A 63 -26.46 -9.63 16.53
CA GLY A 63 -27.88 -9.94 16.59
C GLY A 63 -28.19 -11.37 16.16
N ALA A 64 -29.46 -11.73 16.26
CA ALA A 64 -30.04 -12.96 15.72
C ALA A 64 -31.14 -12.64 14.70
N ALA A 65 -31.75 -13.68 14.14
CA ALA A 65 -32.89 -13.54 13.24
C ALA A 65 -34.04 -12.78 13.93
N GLY A 66 -34.44 -11.64 13.36
CA GLY A 66 -35.50 -10.78 13.89
C GLY A 66 -34.99 -9.53 14.62
N ASP A 67 -33.70 -9.47 14.98
CA ASP A 67 -33.07 -8.24 15.46
C ASP A 67 -32.87 -7.23 14.33
N THR A 68 -32.84 -5.95 14.68
CA THR A 68 -32.64 -4.85 13.71
C THR A 68 -31.62 -3.83 14.19
N PHE A 69 -30.86 -3.25 13.26
CA PHE A 69 -30.02 -2.07 13.48
C PHE A 69 -30.63 -0.89 12.73
N LYS A 70 -31.21 0.07 13.45
CA LYS A 70 -32.00 1.15 12.81
C LYS A 70 -31.89 2.51 13.47
N THR A 71 -32.06 3.53 12.65
CA THR A 71 -32.21 4.93 13.08
C THR A 71 -33.59 5.37 12.63
N ILE A 72 -34.44 5.79 13.57
CA ILE A 72 -35.82 6.22 13.28
C ILE A 72 -36.02 7.69 13.64
N ASP A 73 -36.92 8.36 12.93
CA ASP A 73 -37.31 9.74 13.23
C ASP A 73 -38.26 9.80 14.45
N ALA A 74 -38.74 11.01 14.79
CA ALA A 74 -39.64 11.19 15.92
C ALA A 74 -40.99 10.46 15.75
N THR A 75 -41.43 10.24 14.51
CA THR A 75 -42.67 9.53 14.16
C THR A 75 -42.52 8.02 14.10
N GLY A 76 -41.27 7.53 14.12
CA GLY A 76 -40.94 6.11 14.04
C GLY A 76 -40.62 5.61 12.63
N ALA A 77 -40.59 6.48 11.63
CA ALA A 77 -40.16 6.13 10.28
C ALA A 77 -38.64 6.04 10.18
N ALA A 78 -38.11 5.30 9.20
CA ALA A 78 -36.67 5.17 9.00
C ALA A 78 -36.04 6.50 8.61
N LYS A 79 -34.93 6.87 9.26
CA LYS A 79 -34.14 8.05 8.87
C LYS A 79 -33.36 7.80 7.60
N THR A 80 -33.12 8.87 6.84
CA THR A 80 -32.26 8.88 5.65
C THR A 80 -31.02 9.75 5.82
N ASP A 81 -30.96 10.53 6.89
CA ASP A 81 -29.87 11.43 7.30
C ASP A 81 -29.06 10.85 8.46
N GLY A 82 -27.82 11.31 8.60
CA GLY A 82 -26.92 10.91 9.68
C GLY A 82 -27.11 11.71 10.98
N GLY A 83 -26.14 11.59 11.89
CA GLY A 83 -26.06 12.36 13.13
C GLY A 83 -26.55 11.62 14.38
N ASN A 84 -27.18 10.46 14.23
CA ASN A 84 -27.61 9.66 15.38
C ASN A 84 -26.52 8.71 15.87
N ILE A 85 -25.83 8.01 14.98
CA ILE A 85 -24.75 7.10 15.34
C ILE A 85 -23.48 7.69 14.72
N ILE A 86 -22.57 8.19 15.55
CA ILE A 86 -21.40 8.95 15.09
C ILE A 86 -20.13 8.20 15.46
N LEU A 87 -19.35 7.83 14.46
CA LEU A 87 -18.02 7.24 14.62
C LEU A 87 -16.96 8.33 14.54
N ARG A 88 -16.48 8.76 15.71
CA ARG A 88 -15.59 9.91 15.86
C ARG A 88 -14.18 9.63 15.39
N LEU A 89 -13.51 10.66 14.90
CA LEU A 89 -12.06 10.70 14.79
C LEU A 89 -11.54 11.37 16.05
N ASN A 90 -10.84 10.63 16.92
CA ASN A 90 -10.61 11.07 18.30
C ASN A 90 -9.66 12.27 18.40
N THR A 91 -8.70 12.37 17.47
CA THR A 91 -7.72 13.46 17.40
C THR A 91 -7.61 13.99 15.97
N PRO A 92 -8.58 14.78 15.48
CA PRO A 92 -8.61 15.24 14.09
C PRO A 92 -7.38 16.06 13.66
N ALA A 93 -6.76 16.79 14.60
CA ALA A 93 -5.54 17.54 14.36
C ALA A 93 -4.35 16.65 13.97
N SER A 94 -4.33 15.39 14.43
CA SER A 94 -3.31 14.37 14.16
C SER A 94 -3.93 13.13 13.50
N PHE A 95 -4.80 13.33 12.52
CA PHE A 95 -5.63 12.29 11.90
C PHE A 95 -4.86 11.05 11.40
N ALA A 96 -3.60 11.19 10.98
CA ALA A 96 -2.79 10.08 10.45
C ALA A 96 -2.55 8.98 11.49
N THR A 97 -2.31 9.37 12.75
CA THR A 97 -2.05 8.46 13.88
C THR A 97 -3.25 8.33 14.83
N SER A 98 -4.33 9.06 14.56
CA SER A 98 -5.53 9.08 15.38
C SER A 98 -6.26 7.74 15.43
N THR A 99 -6.81 7.42 16.60
CA THR A 99 -7.81 6.38 16.81
C THR A 99 -9.21 6.92 16.44
N TYR A 100 -10.18 6.03 16.34
CA TYR A 100 -11.54 6.40 15.95
C TYR A 100 -12.56 5.40 16.48
N GLY A 101 -13.80 5.87 16.53
CA GLY A 101 -14.99 5.06 16.74
C GLY A 101 -15.09 3.95 15.69
N GLN A 102 -15.35 2.72 16.14
CA GLN A 102 -15.57 1.57 15.26
C GLN A 102 -16.89 0.88 15.57
N LEU A 103 -17.52 0.37 14.52
CA LEU A 103 -18.78 -0.36 14.61
C LEU A 103 -18.65 -1.72 13.93
N TYR A 104 -18.86 -2.77 14.70
CA TYR A 104 -18.93 -4.15 14.24
C TYR A 104 -20.39 -4.59 14.27
N ILE A 105 -20.88 -5.13 13.15
CA ILE A 105 -22.22 -5.73 13.05
C ILE A 105 -22.09 -7.16 12.53
N ASP A 106 -22.75 -8.09 13.21
CA ASP A 106 -22.80 -9.50 12.83
C ASP A 106 -24.15 -10.14 13.17
N GLY A 107 -24.47 -11.25 12.51
CA GLY A 107 -25.72 -11.98 12.69
C GLY A 107 -26.99 -11.33 12.11
N LEU A 108 -26.86 -10.15 11.50
CA LEU A 108 -27.97 -9.44 10.84
C LEU A 108 -27.87 -9.54 9.30
N SER A 109 -29.01 -9.73 8.63
CA SER A 109 -29.09 -9.58 7.17
C SER A 109 -29.06 -8.09 6.78
N GLN A 110 -28.65 -7.80 5.55
CA GLN A 110 -28.61 -6.42 5.06
C GLN A 110 -29.97 -5.71 5.14
N SER A 111 -31.08 -6.43 4.96
CA SER A 111 -32.44 -5.90 5.08
C SER A 111 -32.78 -5.41 6.49
N ASN A 112 -32.11 -5.95 7.51
CA ASN A 112 -32.33 -5.59 8.91
C ASN A 112 -31.40 -4.46 9.39
N ILE A 113 -30.55 -3.93 8.51
CA ILE A 113 -29.65 -2.82 8.75
C ILE A 113 -30.13 -1.62 7.95
N THR A 114 -30.96 -0.79 8.58
CA THR A 114 -31.46 0.47 8.02
C THR A 114 -30.91 1.70 8.72
N GLY A 115 -30.13 1.50 9.79
CA GLY A 115 -29.55 2.57 10.58
C GLY A 115 -28.45 3.34 9.82
N ILE A 116 -28.58 4.66 9.77
CA ILE A 116 -27.60 5.55 9.15
C ILE A 116 -26.51 5.91 10.15
N VAL A 117 -25.27 5.57 9.80
CA VAL A 117 -24.08 5.86 10.60
C VAL A 117 -23.34 7.02 9.95
N THR A 118 -22.94 8.00 10.76
CA THR A 118 -22.02 9.07 10.39
C THR A 118 -20.59 8.64 10.72
N LYS A 119 -19.73 8.51 9.71
CA LYS A 119 -18.29 8.36 9.91
C LYS A 119 -17.61 9.72 9.74
N GLU A 120 -16.91 10.16 10.77
CA GLU A 120 -16.00 11.29 10.63
C GLU A 120 -14.79 10.90 9.79
N TYR A 121 -14.55 11.63 8.71
CA TYR A 121 -13.56 11.30 7.69
C TYR A 121 -12.56 12.44 7.51
N ARG A 122 -11.28 12.09 7.56
CA ARG A 122 -10.15 12.94 7.24
C ARG A 122 -8.97 12.02 6.94
N THR A 123 -8.26 12.26 5.83
CA THR A 123 -7.15 11.41 5.41
C THR A 123 -6.11 12.21 4.66
N THR A 124 -4.92 11.66 4.48
CA THR A 124 -3.84 12.31 3.74
C THR A 124 -4.22 12.47 2.27
N ASN A 125 -4.06 13.68 1.74
CA ASN A 125 -4.11 13.94 0.30
C ASN A 125 -3.13 13.03 -0.43
N GLN A 126 -3.64 12.26 -1.37
CA GLN A 126 -2.81 11.41 -2.20
C GLN A 126 -2.15 12.17 -3.34
N GLY A 127 -2.33 13.48 -3.52
CA GLY A 127 -1.70 14.19 -4.63
C GLY A 127 -1.82 15.70 -4.55
N THR A 128 -1.41 16.36 -5.61
CA THR A 128 -1.52 17.82 -5.79
C THR A 128 -1.88 18.13 -7.24
N GLY A 129 -2.73 19.13 -7.44
CA GLY A 129 -3.28 19.50 -8.74
C GLY A 129 -4.41 18.54 -9.12
N ASN A 130 -4.16 17.72 -10.14
CA ASN A 130 -5.09 16.71 -10.62
C ASN A 130 -4.65 15.32 -10.12
N TYR A 131 -5.51 14.60 -9.43
CA TYR A 131 -5.22 13.24 -8.95
C TYR A 131 -6.50 12.50 -8.60
N PHE A 132 -6.38 11.22 -8.30
CA PHE A 132 -7.48 10.41 -7.80
C PHE A 132 -7.22 10.02 -6.36
N GLN A 133 -8.12 10.42 -5.46
CA GLN A 133 -8.11 9.96 -4.08
C GLN A 133 -8.76 8.57 -4.03
N GLN A 134 -7.97 7.56 -3.68
CA GLN A 134 -8.39 6.17 -3.56
C GLN A 134 -9.06 5.95 -2.20
N VAL A 135 -10.28 5.42 -2.21
CA VAL A 135 -11.12 5.26 -1.02
C VAL A 135 -11.93 3.98 -1.07
N ALA A 136 -12.39 3.54 0.09
CA ALA A 136 -13.48 2.58 0.22
C ALA A 136 -14.75 3.28 0.72
N LEU A 137 -15.90 2.73 0.36
CA LEU A 137 -17.21 3.21 0.81
C LEU A 137 -17.91 2.07 1.58
N PRO A 138 -17.70 1.95 2.91
CA PRO A 138 -18.22 0.85 3.74
C PRO A 138 -19.71 1.01 4.07
N PHE A 139 -20.49 1.50 3.10
CA PHE A 139 -21.91 1.75 3.22
C PHE A 139 -22.67 1.03 2.11
N SER A 140 -23.69 0.27 2.47
CA SER A 140 -24.61 -0.39 1.55
C SER A 140 -25.69 0.58 1.09
N GLY A 141 -26.01 0.57 -0.20
CA GLY A 141 -27.10 1.37 -0.76
C GLY A 141 -26.83 2.88 -0.75
N LYS A 142 -25.59 3.32 -0.54
CA LYS A 142 -25.23 4.74 -0.49
C LYS A 142 -25.31 5.34 -1.89
N ALA A 143 -26.16 6.35 -2.07
CA ALA A 143 -26.21 7.11 -3.31
C ALA A 143 -24.92 7.92 -3.51
N LEU A 144 -24.28 7.78 -4.67
CA LEU A 144 -23.01 8.47 -4.95
C LEU A 144 -23.16 9.99 -4.98
N SER A 145 -24.34 10.51 -5.32
CA SER A 145 -24.66 11.93 -5.30
C SER A 145 -24.53 12.56 -3.91
N SER A 146 -24.71 11.79 -2.83
CA SER A 146 -24.61 12.33 -1.47
C SER A 146 -23.18 12.78 -1.12
N LEU A 147 -22.18 12.14 -1.74
CA LEU A 147 -20.77 12.45 -1.49
C LEU A 147 -20.42 13.89 -1.84
N SER A 148 -21.13 14.49 -2.80
CA SER A 148 -20.85 15.87 -3.19
C SER A 148 -21.08 16.84 -2.03
N THR A 149 -22.19 16.69 -1.32
CA THR A 149 -22.53 17.50 -0.16
C THR A 149 -21.65 17.16 1.04
N GLU A 150 -21.43 15.87 1.31
CA GLU A 150 -20.68 15.39 2.48
C GLU A 150 -19.19 15.74 2.44
N LEU A 151 -18.61 15.80 1.23
CA LEU A 151 -17.20 16.15 1.02
C LEU A 151 -17.02 17.62 0.59
N GLY A 152 -18.10 18.36 0.39
CA GLY A 152 -18.05 19.75 -0.07
C GLY A 152 -17.41 19.90 -1.46
N LYS A 153 -17.67 18.95 -2.37
CA LYS A 153 -17.08 18.88 -3.72
C LYS A 153 -18.13 18.49 -4.74
N ASN A 154 -18.12 19.09 -5.93
CA ASN A 154 -19.06 18.69 -6.99
C ASN A 154 -18.53 17.54 -7.85
N PHE A 155 -19.09 16.35 -7.69
CA PHE A 155 -18.89 15.22 -8.60
C PHE A 155 -19.86 15.27 -9.80
N ASN A 156 -19.47 14.68 -10.93
CA ASN A 156 -20.31 14.57 -12.13
C ASN A 156 -20.17 13.20 -12.80
N THR A 157 -20.95 12.95 -13.85
CA THR A 157 -20.96 11.68 -14.60
C THR A 157 -19.98 11.66 -15.77
N GLN A 158 -19.20 12.72 -15.99
CA GLN A 158 -18.26 12.79 -17.10
C GLN A 158 -16.93 12.12 -16.69
N ARG A 159 -16.54 11.06 -17.40
CA ARG A 159 -15.27 10.32 -17.16
C ARG A 159 -14.03 11.22 -17.06
N TYR A 160 -13.94 12.26 -17.87
CA TYR A 160 -12.79 13.18 -17.86
C TYR A 160 -13.06 14.48 -17.08
N GLY A 161 -14.26 14.66 -16.53
CA GLY A 161 -14.68 15.80 -15.72
C GLY A 161 -14.23 15.65 -14.27
N ASN A 162 -15.19 15.52 -13.34
CA ASN A 162 -14.97 15.27 -11.91
C ASN A 162 -15.74 13.98 -11.50
N PRO A 163 -15.40 12.81 -12.09
CA PRO A 163 -16.15 11.59 -11.83
C PRO A 163 -15.82 10.99 -10.47
N ILE A 164 -16.71 10.11 -10.06
CA ILE A 164 -16.40 8.99 -9.17
C ILE A 164 -16.14 7.79 -10.08
N LEU A 165 -15.03 7.08 -9.86
CA LEU A 165 -14.72 5.85 -10.57
C LEU A 165 -14.73 4.66 -9.62
N LYS A 166 -15.03 3.47 -10.15
CA LYS A 166 -14.92 2.19 -9.45
C LYS A 166 -13.97 1.28 -10.22
N TRP A 167 -13.04 0.61 -9.53
CA TRP A 167 -12.13 -0.32 -10.19
C TRP A 167 -12.81 -1.64 -10.58
N ASN A 168 -12.51 -2.11 -11.79
CA ASN A 168 -12.92 -3.39 -12.32
C ASN A 168 -11.72 -4.33 -12.37
N ASN A 169 -11.67 -5.29 -11.43
CA ASN A 169 -10.55 -6.22 -11.30
C ASN A 169 -10.35 -7.09 -12.55
N THR A 170 -11.42 -7.62 -13.15
CA THR A 170 -11.29 -8.50 -14.32
C THR A 170 -10.79 -7.74 -15.55
N ASN A 171 -11.31 -6.55 -15.81
CA ASN A 171 -10.96 -5.78 -17.00
C ASN A 171 -9.74 -4.86 -16.81
N ALA A 172 -9.22 -4.78 -15.58
CA ALA A 172 -8.14 -3.86 -15.19
C ALA A 172 -8.40 -2.42 -15.65
N VAL A 173 -9.57 -1.90 -15.33
CA VAL A 173 -10.01 -0.56 -15.74
C VAL A 173 -10.86 0.11 -14.65
N SER A 174 -10.76 1.43 -14.57
CA SER A 174 -11.61 2.26 -13.73
C SER A 174 -12.90 2.60 -14.47
N ASP A 175 -14.04 2.06 -14.06
CA ASP A 175 -15.35 2.34 -14.64
C ASP A 175 -15.92 3.64 -14.07
N HIS A 176 -16.53 4.48 -14.91
CA HIS A 176 -17.22 5.69 -14.45
C HIS A 176 -18.72 5.45 -14.30
N PHE A 177 -19.36 6.20 -13.41
CA PHE A 177 -20.81 6.13 -13.24
C PHE A 177 -21.51 7.09 -14.22
N THR A 178 -22.45 6.57 -15.00
CA THR A 178 -23.31 7.35 -15.89
C THR A 178 -24.47 8.02 -15.17
N SER A 179 -24.72 7.64 -13.92
CA SER A 179 -25.70 8.27 -13.01
C SER A 179 -25.15 8.30 -11.59
N LEU A 180 -25.15 9.48 -10.96
CA LEU A 180 -24.78 9.64 -9.55
C LEU A 180 -25.89 9.20 -8.58
N ALA A 181 -27.09 8.90 -9.08
CA ALA A 181 -28.14 8.26 -8.28
C ALA A 181 -27.86 6.76 -8.05
N THR A 182 -26.88 6.18 -8.75
CA THR A 182 -26.42 4.82 -8.52
C THR A 182 -26.00 4.65 -7.06
N THR A 183 -26.40 3.54 -6.46
CA THR A 183 -26.08 3.21 -5.09
C THR A 183 -24.95 2.18 -5.02
N THR A 184 -24.17 2.24 -3.94
CA THR A 184 -23.15 1.22 -3.65
C THR A 184 -23.82 -0.14 -3.40
N ALA A 185 -23.31 -1.18 -4.06
CA ALA A 185 -23.79 -2.56 -3.90
C ALA A 185 -22.65 -3.57 -3.65
N ASP A 186 -21.40 -3.12 -3.79
CA ASP A 186 -20.20 -3.93 -3.67
C ASP A 186 -19.40 -3.47 -2.46
N GLY A 187 -19.46 -4.25 -1.38
CA GLY A 187 -18.80 -3.95 -0.11
C GLY A 187 -17.30 -3.74 -0.28
N PRO A 188 -16.56 -4.74 -0.81
CA PRO A 188 -15.13 -4.62 -1.08
C PRO A 188 -14.76 -3.68 -2.23
N GLY A 189 -15.70 -2.89 -2.76
CA GLY A 189 -15.47 -2.02 -3.90
C GLY A 189 -14.36 -1.01 -3.65
N TYR A 190 -13.45 -0.89 -4.62
CA TYR A 190 -12.41 0.13 -4.65
C TYR A 190 -12.90 1.32 -5.48
N TYR A 191 -12.89 2.51 -4.88
CA TYR A 191 -13.36 3.74 -5.51
C TYR A 191 -12.24 4.77 -5.64
N MET A 192 -12.34 5.61 -6.67
CA MET A 192 -11.44 6.73 -6.91
C MET A 192 -12.26 8.00 -7.06
N LEU A 193 -11.98 8.98 -6.22
CA LEU A 193 -12.61 10.30 -6.24
C LEU A 193 -11.66 11.26 -6.94
N LYS A 194 -12.03 11.77 -8.13
CA LYS A 194 -11.14 12.68 -8.86
C LYS A 194 -11.03 14.02 -8.15
N VAL A 195 -9.82 14.50 -7.90
CA VAL A 195 -9.52 15.87 -7.51
C VAL A 195 -9.03 16.61 -8.74
N THR A 196 -9.61 17.78 -9.01
CA THR A 196 -9.25 18.61 -10.16
C THR A 196 -8.77 19.96 -9.67
N ASN A 197 -7.54 20.36 -10.03
CA ASN A 197 -6.94 21.62 -9.63
C ASN A 197 -7.04 21.91 -8.12
N ASN A 198 -6.86 20.89 -7.27
CA ASN A 198 -7.02 20.98 -5.82
C ASN A 198 -8.40 21.49 -5.34
N ASP A 199 -9.47 21.26 -6.12
CA ASP A 199 -10.85 21.62 -5.75
C ASP A 199 -11.38 20.89 -4.50
N TRP A 200 -10.65 19.92 -3.98
CA TRP A 200 -10.93 19.24 -2.72
C TRP A 200 -9.63 18.80 -2.02
N ASN A 201 -9.65 18.88 -0.69
CA ASN A 201 -8.53 18.56 0.19
C ASN A 201 -9.00 17.63 1.32
N PRO A 202 -8.87 16.31 1.19
CA PRO A 202 -9.25 15.37 2.25
C PRO A 202 -8.48 15.55 3.57
N SER A 203 -7.29 16.18 3.55
CA SER A 203 -6.50 16.49 4.75
C SER A 203 -6.97 17.75 5.49
N ALA A 204 -7.75 18.62 4.86
CA ALA A 204 -8.17 19.91 5.41
C ALA A 204 -9.60 20.26 4.94
N PRO A 205 -10.63 19.82 5.68
CA PRO A 205 -12.01 20.19 5.42
C PRO A 205 -12.19 21.71 5.38
N THR A 206 -13.02 22.18 4.44
CA THR A 206 -13.31 23.62 4.26
C THR A 206 -14.24 24.18 5.35
N SER A 207 -15.00 23.31 6.02
CA SER A 207 -15.84 23.61 7.16
C SER A 207 -15.66 22.52 8.23
N GLY A 208 -15.55 22.92 9.49
CA GLY A 208 -15.30 22.00 10.60
C GLY A 208 -13.89 21.40 10.62
N THR A 209 -13.70 20.37 11.45
CA THR A 209 -12.41 19.68 11.64
C THR A 209 -12.31 18.35 10.90
N VAL A 210 -13.44 17.83 10.41
CA VAL A 210 -13.64 16.53 9.73
C VAL A 210 -14.77 16.64 8.71
N PHE A 211 -14.76 15.77 7.69
CA PHE A 211 -15.95 15.51 6.86
C PHE A 211 -16.88 14.51 7.56
N ALA A 212 -18.17 14.55 7.26
CA ALA A 212 -19.16 13.62 7.81
C ALA A 212 -19.79 12.80 6.68
N VAL A 213 -19.39 11.54 6.55
CA VAL A 213 -19.89 10.63 5.50
C VAL A 213 -20.91 9.67 6.10
N ASN A 214 -22.11 9.66 5.54
CA ASN A 214 -23.26 8.97 6.12
C ASN A 214 -23.69 7.77 5.26
N GLY A 215 -24.17 6.72 5.90
CA GLY A 215 -24.83 5.62 5.20
C GLY A 215 -25.16 4.45 6.09
N ALA A 216 -25.92 3.49 5.57
CA ALA A 216 -26.15 2.22 6.24
C ALA A 216 -24.91 1.34 6.10
N PRO A 217 -24.32 0.79 7.17
CA PRO A 217 -23.18 -0.10 7.06
C PRO A 217 -23.52 -1.40 6.33
N TYR A 218 -22.51 -2.04 5.73
CA TYR A 218 -22.68 -3.39 5.22
C TYR A 218 -22.91 -4.40 6.35
N ALA A 219 -23.83 -5.33 6.13
CA ALA A 219 -23.89 -6.60 6.84
C ALA A 219 -22.62 -7.44 6.58
N PRO A 220 -22.39 -8.52 7.34
CA PRO A 220 -21.40 -9.52 6.96
C PRO A 220 -21.58 -9.93 5.50
N ILE A 221 -20.48 -9.95 4.74
CA ILE A 221 -20.50 -10.27 3.32
C ILE A 221 -20.94 -11.72 3.15
N ALA A 222 -21.92 -11.95 2.28
CA ALA A 222 -22.57 -13.25 2.17
C ALA A 222 -21.63 -14.41 1.80
N SER A 223 -20.53 -14.14 1.09
CA SER A 223 -19.57 -15.17 0.67
C SER A 223 -18.16 -14.60 0.53
N PRO A 224 -17.11 -15.42 0.70
CA PRO A 224 -15.74 -15.04 0.38
C PRO A 224 -15.61 -14.56 -1.08
N VAL A 225 -14.76 -13.55 -1.29
CA VAL A 225 -14.45 -13.04 -2.63
C VAL A 225 -13.52 -14.02 -3.33
N THR A 226 -13.82 -14.35 -4.58
CA THR A 226 -12.92 -15.17 -5.41
C THR A 226 -11.79 -14.31 -5.97
N LEU A 227 -10.55 -14.75 -5.76
CA LEU A 227 -9.36 -14.17 -6.36
C LEU A 227 -8.94 -15.05 -7.53
N GLN A 228 -9.48 -14.74 -8.70
CA GLN A 228 -9.10 -15.35 -9.97
C GLN A 228 -9.35 -14.36 -11.12
N ASN A 229 -8.58 -14.45 -12.20
CA ASN A 229 -8.76 -13.68 -13.42
C ASN A 229 -8.64 -12.15 -13.24
N GLY A 230 -7.80 -11.69 -12.31
CA GLY A 230 -7.46 -10.28 -12.17
C GLY A 230 -6.67 -9.81 -13.39
N GLY A 231 -7.11 -8.73 -14.03
CA GLY A 231 -6.54 -8.22 -15.28
C GLY A 231 -6.62 -9.23 -16.43
N ASN A 232 -7.71 -9.99 -16.56
CA ASN A 232 -7.92 -10.97 -17.62
C ASN A 232 -8.21 -10.34 -19.00
N VAL A 233 -7.30 -9.49 -19.46
CA VAL A 233 -7.32 -8.77 -20.73
C VAL A 233 -5.95 -8.84 -21.40
N THR A 234 -5.87 -8.66 -22.71
CA THR A 234 -4.57 -8.58 -23.39
C THR A 234 -4.03 -7.16 -23.31
N PHE A 235 -3.00 -6.93 -22.50
CA PHE A 235 -2.38 -5.60 -22.35
C PHE A 235 -1.57 -5.17 -23.59
N GLY A 236 -1.16 -6.12 -24.43
CA GLY A 236 -0.35 -5.86 -25.62
C GLY A 236 1.10 -5.46 -25.29
N PRO A 237 1.94 -5.30 -26.32
CA PRO A 237 3.35 -4.94 -26.13
C PRO A 237 3.50 -3.64 -25.33
N ASN A 238 4.25 -3.70 -24.23
CA ASN A 238 4.47 -2.58 -23.31
C ASN A 238 3.17 -1.94 -22.74
N GLY A 239 2.08 -2.71 -22.68
CA GLY A 239 0.79 -2.23 -22.16
C GLY A 239 0.07 -1.23 -23.08
N ASN A 240 0.39 -1.23 -24.37
CA ASN A 240 -0.15 -0.25 -25.33
C ASN A 240 -1.56 -0.55 -25.87
N ASN A 241 -2.16 -1.70 -25.53
CA ASN A 241 -3.56 -1.93 -25.90
C ASN A 241 -4.49 -0.99 -25.15
N ASN A 242 -5.61 -0.69 -25.79
CA ASN A 242 -6.65 0.15 -25.23
C ASN A 242 -7.66 -0.68 -24.43
N ASN A 243 -8.15 -0.09 -23.35
CA ASN A 243 -9.33 -0.56 -22.64
C ASN A 243 -10.62 -0.11 -23.35
N ALA A 244 -11.78 -0.43 -22.76
CA ALA A 244 -13.11 -0.06 -23.30
C ALA A 244 -13.37 1.45 -23.40
N TYR A 245 -12.53 2.28 -22.79
CA TYR A 245 -12.59 3.75 -22.82
C TYR A 245 -11.50 4.37 -23.71
N ASN A 246 -10.82 3.58 -24.54
CA ASN A 246 -9.72 4.03 -25.41
C ASN A 246 -8.50 4.58 -24.66
N GLU A 247 -8.31 4.18 -23.41
CA GLU A 247 -7.10 4.50 -22.64
C GLU A 247 -6.15 3.31 -22.69
N LYS A 248 -4.85 3.60 -22.80
CA LYS A 248 -3.83 2.56 -22.81
C LYS A 248 -3.60 2.02 -21.40
N TYR A 249 -3.42 0.73 -21.24
CA TYR A 249 -3.17 0.14 -19.92
C TYR A 249 -1.92 0.70 -19.23
N ASN A 250 -0.88 1.00 -20.00
CA ASN A 250 0.36 1.56 -19.47
C ASN A 250 0.24 3.00 -18.92
N THR A 251 -0.88 3.69 -19.11
CA THR A 251 -1.04 5.06 -18.60
C THR A 251 -1.57 5.11 -17.17
N TYR A 252 -2.01 3.99 -16.59
CA TYR A 252 -2.60 3.97 -15.25
C TYR A 252 -2.37 2.69 -14.45
N LEU A 253 -1.92 1.59 -15.08
CA LEU A 253 -1.53 0.40 -14.33
C LEU A 253 -0.18 0.59 -13.66
N ASP A 254 -0.17 0.28 -12.36
CA ASP A 254 0.99 0.41 -11.50
C ASP A 254 1.03 -0.81 -10.57
N ASP A 255 1.82 -1.81 -10.98
CA ASP A 255 2.05 -3.06 -10.26
C ASP A 255 3.38 -2.94 -9.49
N SER A 256 3.28 -2.88 -8.16
CA SER A 256 4.42 -2.64 -7.27
C SER A 256 5.30 -3.87 -7.06
N PHE A 257 4.92 -5.04 -7.62
CA PHE A 257 5.61 -6.31 -7.35
C PHE A 257 6.53 -6.69 -8.50
N GLU A 258 6.03 -6.63 -9.72
CA GLU A 258 6.75 -7.14 -10.88
C GLU A 258 7.39 -6.00 -11.67
N PHE A 259 8.70 -5.82 -11.56
CA PHE A 259 9.47 -4.97 -12.47
C PHE A 259 10.68 -5.74 -12.96
N THR A 260 10.75 -5.94 -14.28
CA THR A 260 11.92 -6.51 -14.95
C THR A 260 12.39 -5.53 -16.03
N LEU A 261 13.42 -5.91 -16.80
CA LEU A 261 13.81 -5.20 -18.04
C LEU A 261 12.63 -4.95 -19.00
N SER A 262 11.60 -5.81 -18.98
CA SER A 262 10.35 -5.62 -19.70
C SER A 262 9.17 -6.07 -18.82
N PRO A 263 8.62 -5.18 -17.97
CA PRO A 263 7.59 -5.56 -17.00
C PRO A 263 6.39 -6.25 -17.67
N TRP A 264 6.01 -5.79 -18.85
CA TRP A 264 4.88 -6.30 -19.65
C TRP A 264 5.11 -7.65 -20.32
N ALA A 265 6.33 -8.20 -20.29
CA ALA A 265 6.62 -9.55 -20.78
C ALA A 265 6.20 -10.64 -19.77
N GLY A 266 6.07 -10.27 -18.50
CA GLY A 266 5.64 -11.16 -17.42
C GLY A 266 4.15 -11.02 -17.09
N THR A 267 3.82 -11.05 -15.80
CA THR A 267 2.45 -10.97 -15.28
C THR A 267 2.07 -9.57 -14.80
N PHE A 268 2.78 -8.51 -15.21
CA PHE A 268 2.48 -7.14 -14.79
C PHE A 268 1.01 -6.78 -15.02
N GLY A 269 0.34 -6.35 -13.96
CA GLY A 269 -1.10 -6.03 -13.98
C GLY A 269 -2.05 -7.24 -14.07
N LYS A 270 -1.52 -8.46 -14.22
CA LYS A 270 -2.26 -9.73 -14.10
C LYS A 270 -2.30 -10.20 -12.66
N ASN A 271 -3.34 -10.97 -12.31
CA ASN A 271 -3.56 -11.51 -10.96
C ASN A 271 -3.47 -10.42 -9.87
N PHE A 272 -3.87 -9.21 -10.25
CA PHE A 272 -3.76 -8.01 -9.46
C PHE A 272 -5.15 -7.49 -9.18
N TYR A 273 -5.43 -7.25 -7.91
CA TYR A 273 -6.76 -6.93 -7.41
C TYR A 273 -6.69 -5.66 -6.58
N GLN A 274 -7.68 -4.79 -6.69
CA GLN A 274 -7.85 -3.61 -5.86
C GLN A 274 -9.17 -3.72 -5.11
N PHE A 275 -9.12 -3.52 -3.81
CA PHE A 275 -10.26 -3.64 -2.90
C PHE A 275 -10.31 -2.49 -1.91
N GLY A 276 -11.50 -2.25 -1.38
CA GLY A 276 -11.76 -1.37 -0.25
C GLY A 276 -12.03 -2.15 1.03
N ASN A 277 -11.78 -1.56 2.19
CA ASN A 277 -12.31 -2.08 3.44
C ASN A 277 -13.85 -1.92 3.46
N PRO A 278 -14.62 -3.03 3.49
CA PRO A 278 -16.08 -2.99 3.41
C PRO A 278 -16.74 -2.59 4.74
N PHE A 279 -16.01 -2.54 5.85
CA PHE A 279 -16.57 -2.40 7.19
C PHE A 279 -16.20 -1.09 7.88
N LEU A 280 -16.94 -0.79 8.95
CA LEU A 280 -16.64 0.29 9.90
C LEU A 280 -15.72 -0.17 11.05
N THR A 281 -15.08 -1.32 10.88
CA THR A 281 -13.95 -1.82 11.69
C THR A 281 -12.69 -1.88 10.84
N ASN A 282 -11.54 -2.05 11.47
CA ASN A 282 -10.33 -2.40 10.73
C ASN A 282 -10.44 -3.80 10.14
N ILE A 283 -9.64 -4.06 9.10
CA ILE A 283 -9.34 -5.40 8.62
C ILE A 283 -7.84 -5.66 8.72
N ASP A 284 -7.45 -6.84 9.17
CA ASP A 284 -6.06 -7.27 9.24
C ASP A 284 -5.72 -8.14 8.03
N LEU A 285 -4.71 -7.77 7.26
CA LEU A 285 -4.27 -8.60 6.15
C LEU A 285 -2.92 -9.30 6.42
N SER A 286 -2.36 -9.18 7.63
CA SER A 286 -1.00 -9.63 7.91
C SER A 286 -0.80 -11.15 7.77
N ASN A 287 -1.87 -11.93 7.90
CA ASN A 287 -1.81 -13.39 8.01
C ASN A 287 -2.58 -14.15 6.92
N ILE A 288 -3.17 -13.46 5.94
CA ILE A 288 -4.14 -14.06 5.00
C ILE A 288 -3.60 -15.19 4.11
N GLY A 289 -2.28 -15.32 4.03
CA GLY A 289 -1.60 -16.36 3.26
C GLY A 289 -1.01 -17.50 4.11
N TYR A 290 -1.09 -17.42 5.44
CA TYR A 290 -0.48 -18.39 6.34
C TYR A 290 -1.21 -19.73 6.25
N THR A 291 -0.48 -20.83 6.41
CA THR A 291 -1.11 -22.14 6.65
C THR A 291 -1.66 -22.15 8.07
N GLU A 292 -2.97 -22.30 8.20
CA GLU A 292 -3.67 -22.14 9.48
C GLU A 292 -4.07 -23.48 10.10
N GLY A 293 -4.06 -23.52 11.44
CA GLY A 293 -4.75 -24.55 12.22
C GLY A 293 -6.22 -24.20 12.48
N PRO A 294 -6.90 -24.89 13.41
CA PRO A 294 -8.33 -24.71 13.68
C PRO A 294 -8.77 -23.30 14.11
N ASN A 295 -7.83 -22.43 14.51
CA ASN A 295 -8.09 -21.07 15.03
C ASN A 295 -7.43 -19.98 14.18
N GLY A 296 -7.33 -20.20 12.87
CA GLY A 296 -6.84 -19.20 11.93
C GLY A 296 -7.76 -18.00 11.74
N ASP A 297 -7.31 -17.05 10.90
CA ASP A 297 -8.14 -15.98 10.36
C ASP A 297 -9.14 -16.48 9.31
N GLY A 298 -9.18 -17.77 8.99
CA GLY A 298 -10.13 -18.36 8.05
C GLY A 298 -9.78 -18.11 6.58
N ASN A 299 -8.56 -17.64 6.29
CA ASN A 299 -8.03 -17.44 4.95
C ASN A 299 -6.74 -18.26 4.76
N ARG A 300 -6.52 -18.68 3.52
CA ARG A 300 -5.28 -19.34 3.10
C ARG A 300 -5.02 -19.03 1.63
N VAL A 301 -4.70 -17.77 1.35
CA VAL A 301 -4.34 -17.29 0.01
C VAL A 301 -2.91 -17.77 -0.30
N SER A 302 -2.79 -19.04 -0.63
CA SER A 302 -1.50 -19.76 -0.70
C SER A 302 -0.53 -19.28 -1.79
N ASN A 303 -1.03 -18.64 -2.85
CA ASN A 303 -0.24 -18.09 -3.94
C ASN A 303 -0.12 -16.55 -3.86
N ILE A 304 -0.38 -15.93 -2.72
CA ILE A 304 -0.20 -14.47 -2.58
C ILE A 304 1.28 -14.10 -2.73
N TRP A 305 1.54 -13.06 -3.50
CA TRP A 305 2.86 -12.43 -3.56
C TRP A 305 2.93 -11.34 -2.50
N GLY A 306 1.99 -10.40 -2.51
CA GLY A 306 1.99 -9.31 -1.55
C GLY A 306 0.81 -8.38 -1.64
N ILE A 307 0.86 -7.36 -0.77
CA ILE A 307 -0.18 -6.37 -0.55
C ILE A 307 0.44 -4.97 -0.63
N GLU A 308 -0.13 -4.11 -1.47
CA GLU A 308 0.10 -2.67 -1.44
C GLU A 308 -1.02 -2.04 -0.62
N TYR A 309 -0.75 -1.65 0.62
CA TYR A 309 -1.78 -1.16 1.54
C TYR A 309 -1.83 0.38 1.60
N ASN A 310 -0.82 1.05 1.06
CA ASN A 310 -0.80 2.50 0.91
C ASN A 310 -0.25 2.88 -0.47
N PRO A 311 -1.01 3.62 -1.28
CA PRO A 311 -0.60 4.01 -2.63
C PRO A 311 0.37 5.21 -2.65
N GLY A 312 0.72 5.78 -1.50
CA GLY A 312 1.59 6.94 -1.41
C GLY A 312 1.00 8.19 -2.08
N THR A 313 1.81 8.86 -2.89
CA THR A 313 1.45 10.04 -3.67
C THR A 313 1.21 9.67 -5.13
N ILE A 314 -0.03 9.89 -5.56
CA ILE A 314 -0.54 9.84 -6.92
C ILE A 314 -0.16 11.12 -7.70
N LYS A 315 0.51 10.90 -8.83
CA LYS A 315 0.88 11.92 -9.80
C LYS A 315 0.04 11.74 -11.07
N THR A 316 -0.63 12.79 -11.52
CA THR A 316 -1.28 12.82 -12.83
C THR A 316 -0.55 13.81 -13.73
N LEU A 317 -0.16 13.35 -14.91
CA LEU A 317 0.54 14.19 -15.88
C LEU A 317 -0.44 14.98 -16.77
N PRO A 318 0.02 16.01 -17.50
CA PRO A 318 -0.84 16.81 -18.37
C PRO A 318 -1.59 16.00 -19.42
N ASN A 319 -1.06 14.85 -19.84
CA ASN A 319 -1.73 13.96 -20.80
C ASN A 319 -2.81 13.06 -20.17
N GLY A 320 -3.06 13.17 -18.86
CA GLY A 320 -4.07 12.41 -18.12
C GLY A 320 -3.61 11.08 -17.53
N SER A 321 -2.38 10.65 -17.79
CA SER A 321 -1.84 9.41 -17.23
C SER A 321 -1.47 9.58 -15.75
N THR A 322 -1.58 8.51 -14.98
CA THR A 322 -1.47 8.53 -13.52
C THR A 322 -0.56 7.41 -13.03
N TYR A 323 0.26 7.69 -12.01
CA TYR A 323 1.10 6.69 -11.33
C TYR A 323 1.27 7.04 -9.84
N ALA A 324 1.71 6.07 -9.04
CA ALA A 324 2.01 6.24 -7.63
C ALA A 324 3.51 6.42 -7.35
N THR A 325 3.83 7.06 -6.24
CA THR A 325 5.19 7.24 -5.70
C THR A 325 5.13 7.09 -4.19
N GLY A 326 6.10 6.42 -3.57
CA GLY A 326 6.09 6.16 -2.13
C GLY A 326 5.04 5.14 -1.70
N SER A 327 4.66 4.22 -2.59
CA SER A 327 3.79 3.09 -2.23
C SER A 327 4.46 2.24 -1.14
N ARG A 328 3.63 1.68 -0.26
CA ARG A 328 4.08 0.81 0.83
C ARG A 328 3.55 -0.60 0.65
N VAL A 329 4.44 -1.56 0.80
CA VAL A 329 4.26 -2.92 0.30
C VAL A 329 4.73 -3.93 1.34
N VAL A 330 3.95 -5.00 1.47
CA VAL A 330 4.34 -6.23 2.16
C VAL A 330 4.33 -7.37 1.18
N THR A 331 5.36 -8.21 1.22
CA THR A 331 5.44 -9.46 0.45
C THR A 331 5.48 -10.66 1.40
N PHE A 332 4.99 -11.81 0.93
CA PHE A 332 4.92 -13.03 1.74
C PHE A 332 5.92 -14.06 1.25
N VAL A 333 6.67 -14.66 2.17
CA VAL A 333 7.64 -15.71 1.85
C VAL A 333 6.92 -17.00 1.49
N PRO A 334 7.13 -17.57 0.29
CA PRO A 334 6.52 -18.84 -0.10
C PRO A 334 6.97 -19.99 0.79
N THR A 335 6.02 -20.76 1.32
CA THR A 335 6.21 -22.09 1.90
C THR A 335 5.65 -23.11 0.92
N GLY A 336 6.19 -24.32 0.87
CA GLY A 336 5.76 -25.32 -0.13
C GLY A 336 4.25 -25.60 -0.13
N ASP A 337 3.55 -25.22 0.93
CA ASP A 337 2.11 -25.38 1.16
C ASP A 337 1.38 -24.06 1.50
N GLY A 338 2.00 -22.88 1.35
CA GLY A 338 1.39 -21.62 1.80
C GLY A 338 2.36 -20.45 1.71
N VAL A 339 2.16 -19.41 2.53
CA VAL A 339 3.16 -18.35 2.68
C VAL A 339 3.32 -17.89 4.12
N ALA A 340 4.56 -17.80 4.60
CA ALA A 340 4.92 -17.24 5.89
C ALA A 340 6.45 -17.22 6.05
N PRO A 341 7.01 -16.27 6.85
CA PRO A 341 6.41 -15.02 7.33
C PRO A 341 6.34 -13.94 6.24
N ALA A 342 5.67 -12.83 6.54
CA ALA A 342 5.68 -11.64 5.69
C ALA A 342 6.93 -10.78 5.91
N VAL A 343 7.33 -9.99 4.91
CA VAL A 343 8.47 -9.07 4.92
C VAL A 343 8.08 -7.72 4.31
N GLY A 344 8.88 -6.67 4.56
CA GLY A 344 8.55 -5.28 4.24
C GLY A 344 7.83 -4.58 5.40
N ASP A 345 6.76 -3.84 5.11
CA ASP A 345 5.96 -3.05 6.06
C ASP A 345 5.01 -3.89 6.96
N VAL A 346 5.51 -4.98 7.53
CA VAL A 346 4.71 -6.04 8.18
C VAL A 346 3.73 -5.59 9.26
N ASP A 347 4.04 -4.53 10.02
CA ASP A 347 3.18 -4.04 11.11
C ASP A 347 1.99 -3.18 10.63
N LEU A 348 2.01 -2.79 9.35
CA LEU A 348 1.19 -1.70 8.82
C LEU A 348 0.07 -2.18 7.89
N VAL A 349 -0.11 -3.49 7.69
CA VAL A 349 -1.13 -4.07 6.80
C VAL A 349 -2.52 -4.19 7.47
N VAL A 350 -2.84 -3.23 8.35
CA VAL A 350 -4.17 -3.08 8.94
C VAL A 350 -4.87 -1.92 8.25
N LEU A 351 -5.98 -2.23 7.58
CA LEU A 351 -6.70 -1.27 6.76
C LEU A 351 -7.85 -0.70 7.57
N LYS A 352 -7.82 0.61 7.76
CA LYS A 352 -8.83 1.39 8.47
C LYS A 352 -10.13 1.47 7.65
N PRO A 353 -11.29 1.75 8.27
CA PRO A 353 -12.51 2.07 7.53
C PRO A 353 -12.25 3.15 6.48
N MET A 354 -12.86 3.00 5.31
CA MET A 354 -12.68 3.88 4.13
C MET A 354 -11.29 3.85 3.47
N GLN A 355 -10.35 3.00 3.92
CA GLN A 355 -9.10 2.77 3.20
C GLN A 355 -9.23 1.69 2.13
N SER A 356 -8.38 1.80 1.12
CA SER A 356 -8.25 0.86 0.01
C SER A 356 -6.86 0.23 -0.01
N PHE A 357 -6.74 -0.89 -0.72
CA PHE A 357 -5.50 -1.66 -0.86
C PHE A 357 -5.50 -2.48 -2.14
N LYS A 358 -4.34 -3.03 -2.50
CA LYS A 358 -4.17 -3.90 -3.65
C LYS A 358 -3.51 -5.22 -3.25
N ILE A 359 -3.91 -6.33 -3.88
CA ILE A 359 -3.35 -7.67 -3.70
C ILE A 359 -2.77 -8.14 -5.04
N LYS A 360 -1.57 -8.71 -5.01
CA LYS A 360 -0.97 -9.46 -6.12
C LYS A 360 -0.87 -10.93 -5.77
N LEU A 361 -1.34 -11.80 -6.66
CA LEU A 361 -1.05 -13.23 -6.62
C LEU A 361 0.09 -13.56 -7.59
N ARG A 362 0.81 -14.63 -7.27
CA ARG A 362 1.94 -15.17 -8.05
C ARG A 362 1.46 -15.81 -9.36
N ASP A 363 0.25 -16.36 -9.34
CA ASP A 363 -0.37 -17.01 -10.50
C ASP A 363 -1.90 -16.87 -10.46
N ASN A 364 -2.56 -17.43 -11.47
CA ASN A 364 -4.01 -17.37 -11.64
C ASN A 364 -4.77 -18.56 -11.01
N THR A 365 -4.12 -19.33 -10.13
CA THR A 365 -4.78 -20.39 -9.36
C THR A 365 -5.80 -19.75 -8.43
N ALA A 366 -7.05 -20.18 -8.52
CA ALA A 366 -8.15 -19.59 -7.75
C ALA A 366 -7.88 -19.66 -6.25
N GLN A 367 -8.04 -18.53 -5.57
CA GLN A 367 -8.09 -18.44 -4.10
C GLN A 367 -9.37 -17.76 -3.67
N THR A 368 -9.63 -17.76 -2.36
CA THR A 368 -10.74 -17.01 -1.76
C THR A 368 -10.25 -16.12 -0.64
N LEU A 369 -10.86 -14.94 -0.51
CA LEU A 369 -10.63 -13.99 0.58
C LEU A 369 -11.93 -13.72 1.31
N ASN A 370 -12.00 -14.14 2.56
CA ASN A 370 -13.11 -13.92 3.47
C ASN A 370 -12.89 -12.66 4.31
N PHE A 371 -13.46 -11.54 3.89
CA PHE A 371 -13.35 -10.28 4.63
C PHE A 371 -13.96 -10.33 6.04
N ASN A 372 -14.99 -11.15 6.28
CA ASN A 372 -15.72 -11.15 7.55
C ASN A 372 -14.82 -11.55 8.73
N THR A 373 -13.86 -12.42 8.49
CA THR A 373 -12.96 -12.95 9.52
C THR A 373 -11.74 -12.06 9.77
N LEU A 374 -11.46 -11.11 8.87
CA LEU A 374 -10.36 -10.15 8.97
C LEU A 374 -10.68 -8.98 9.91
N ARG A 375 -11.96 -8.79 10.26
CA ARG A 375 -12.46 -7.67 11.08
C ARG A 375 -11.79 -7.63 12.45
N ARG A 376 -11.28 -6.46 12.85
CA ARG A 376 -10.72 -6.21 14.18
C ARG A 376 -10.91 -4.76 14.62
N PHE A 377 -10.88 -4.54 15.93
CA PHE A 377 -10.85 -3.18 16.50
C PHE A 377 -9.44 -2.61 16.68
N LYS A 378 -8.41 -3.48 16.70
CA LYS A 378 -7.04 -3.05 16.99
C LYS A 378 -6.40 -2.40 15.76
N GLN A 379 -5.57 -1.39 16.01
CA GLN A 379 -4.93 -0.55 14.98
C GLN A 379 -3.63 -1.11 14.41
N THR A 380 -3.00 -2.06 15.09
CA THR A 380 -1.72 -2.67 14.70
C THR A 380 -1.97 -4.04 14.10
N ALA A 381 -1.07 -4.58 13.27
CA ALA A 381 -1.14 -5.97 12.82
C ALA A 381 -1.12 -6.96 14.00
N ARG A 382 -1.59 -8.19 13.78
CA ARG A 382 -1.40 -9.29 14.75
C ARG A 382 0.06 -9.72 14.72
N ALA A 383 0.68 -9.92 15.89
CA ALA A 383 2.04 -10.46 15.92
C ALA A 383 2.04 -11.91 15.38
N ALA A 384 3.06 -12.27 14.60
CA ALA A 384 3.24 -13.61 14.06
C ALA A 384 3.26 -14.64 15.21
N GLY A 385 2.45 -15.69 15.11
CA GLY A 385 2.32 -16.72 16.17
C GLY A 385 1.42 -16.34 17.37
N THR A 386 0.68 -15.22 17.32
CA THR A 386 -0.36 -14.94 18.32
C THR A 386 -1.59 -15.82 18.07
N ASP A 387 -1.58 -17.00 18.69
CA ASP A 387 -2.69 -17.94 18.71
C ASP A 387 -3.92 -17.40 19.45
N TYR A 388 -5.08 -18.00 19.22
CA TYR A 388 -6.26 -17.84 20.08
C TYR A 388 -6.22 -18.74 21.34
N ASN A 389 -5.12 -19.49 21.55
CA ASN A 389 -4.90 -20.37 22.71
C ASN A 389 -3.40 -20.38 23.12
N VAL A 390 -3.07 -20.65 24.38
CA VAL A 390 -1.69 -20.66 24.91
C VAL A 390 -0.75 -21.75 24.31
N ASN A 391 -1.13 -22.42 23.23
CA ASN A 391 -0.39 -23.52 22.61
C ASN A 391 0.24 -23.22 21.22
N ALA A 392 -0.15 -22.19 20.45
CA ALA A 392 0.51 -21.93 19.14
C ALA A 392 1.81 -21.12 19.17
N ALA A 393 2.55 -21.19 20.27
CA ALA A 393 4.00 -21.08 20.20
C ALA A 393 4.66 -22.32 19.55
N ARG A 394 3.92 -23.40 19.23
CA ARG A 394 4.49 -24.68 18.74
C ARG A 394 4.26 -25.05 17.28
N MET A 395 3.56 -24.26 16.47
CA MET A 395 3.40 -24.59 15.03
C MET A 395 4.59 -24.13 14.16
N VAL A 396 5.60 -23.49 14.75
CA VAL A 396 6.88 -23.21 14.09
C VAL A 396 7.73 -24.49 13.90
N ASN A 397 7.31 -25.65 14.42
CA ASN A 397 8.17 -26.84 14.56
C ASN A 397 7.62 -28.17 14.02
N SER A 398 6.49 -28.21 13.31
CA SER A 398 5.97 -29.47 12.76
C SER A 398 6.09 -29.44 11.22
N ASN A 399 7.15 -30.07 10.71
CA ASN A 399 7.62 -30.15 9.31
C ASN A 399 8.56 -29.03 8.82
N LYS A 400 9.56 -28.66 9.62
CA LYS A 400 10.72 -27.90 9.11
C LYS A 400 11.52 -28.76 8.12
N ILE A 401 11.42 -28.40 6.84
CA ILE A 401 12.66 -28.22 6.08
C ILE A 401 13.39 -27.08 6.81
N ASP A 402 14.65 -27.26 7.19
CA ASP A 402 15.46 -26.25 7.89
C ASP A 402 15.69 -25.01 7.00
N ARG A 403 14.70 -24.11 6.94
CA ARG A 403 14.73 -22.91 6.06
C ARG A 403 15.35 -21.67 6.72
N GLY A 404 15.95 -21.81 7.90
CA GLY A 404 16.53 -20.70 8.68
C GLY A 404 15.50 -19.66 9.16
N THR A 405 15.96 -18.65 9.91
CA THR A 405 15.15 -17.47 10.26
C THR A 405 15.26 -16.40 9.17
N ILE A 406 14.20 -15.61 8.98
CA ILE A 406 14.21 -14.49 8.03
C ILE A 406 14.58 -13.22 8.76
N LYS A 407 15.52 -12.49 8.18
CA LYS A 407 16.14 -11.31 8.79
C LYS A 407 15.92 -10.13 7.84
N GLN A 408 15.56 -8.98 8.38
CA GLN A 408 15.21 -7.81 7.56
C GLN A 408 15.83 -6.55 8.14
N LEU A 409 16.41 -5.75 7.26
CA LEU A 409 16.79 -4.36 7.50
C LEU A 409 15.87 -3.45 6.70
N GLY A 410 15.05 -2.66 7.39
CA GLY A 410 14.37 -1.50 6.83
C GLY A 410 15.26 -0.27 6.90
N VAL A 411 15.40 0.43 5.78
CA VAL A 411 16.10 1.70 5.67
C VAL A 411 15.05 2.78 5.38
N ILE A 412 14.88 3.71 6.31
CA ILE A 412 13.88 4.77 6.23
C ILE A 412 14.59 6.10 5.98
N GLY A 413 14.33 6.72 4.83
CA GLY A 413 14.81 8.05 4.50
C GLY A 413 13.98 9.12 5.19
N LEU A 414 14.65 9.97 5.98
CA LEU A 414 14.03 11.08 6.70
C LEU A 414 14.45 12.43 6.11
N ASP A 415 13.52 13.38 6.09
CA ASP A 415 13.79 14.78 5.76
C ASP A 415 14.53 15.51 6.89
N ALA A 416 14.83 16.80 6.69
CA ALA A 416 15.50 17.64 7.69
C ALA A 416 14.69 17.82 9.00
N ASN A 417 13.38 17.58 8.96
CA ASN A 417 12.47 17.68 10.10
C ASN A 417 12.25 16.32 10.79
N GLY A 418 12.85 15.24 10.26
CA GLY A 418 12.68 13.88 10.77
C GLY A 418 11.43 13.16 10.27
N ASN A 419 10.74 13.67 9.24
CA ASN A 419 9.60 12.99 8.63
C ASN A 419 10.06 11.95 7.62
N GLU A 420 9.38 10.81 7.57
CA GLU A 420 9.63 9.77 6.57
C GLU A 420 9.23 10.27 5.16
N VAL A 421 10.20 10.23 4.23
CA VAL A 421 10.02 10.60 2.82
C VAL A 421 10.33 9.44 1.85
N GLY A 422 10.96 8.38 2.33
CA GLY A 422 11.25 7.19 1.53
C GLY A 422 11.60 6.00 2.40
N ARG A 423 11.51 4.80 1.82
CA ARG A 423 11.79 3.55 2.52
C ARG A 423 12.24 2.48 1.51
N THR A 424 13.09 1.56 1.94
CA THR A 424 13.43 0.32 1.23
C THR A 424 13.86 -0.74 2.24
N TYR A 425 13.91 -2.00 1.81
CA TYR A 425 14.17 -3.15 2.65
C TYR A 425 15.23 -4.06 2.02
N TYR A 426 16.11 -4.57 2.86
CA TYR A 426 17.04 -5.64 2.54
C TYR A 426 16.75 -6.85 3.43
N VAL A 427 16.43 -7.99 2.82
CA VAL A 427 15.94 -9.19 3.51
C VAL A 427 16.86 -10.36 3.19
N VAL A 428 17.18 -11.18 4.20
CA VAL A 428 18.01 -12.37 4.01
C VAL A 428 17.40 -13.60 4.66
N SER A 429 17.57 -14.73 3.97
CA SER A 429 17.21 -16.07 4.44
C SER A 429 18.05 -17.12 3.70
N PRO A 430 18.33 -18.30 4.27
CA PRO A 430 18.97 -19.39 3.54
C PRO A 430 18.12 -19.91 2.37
N SER A 431 16.82 -19.60 2.36
CA SER A 431 15.87 -20.05 1.34
C SER A 431 15.69 -19.09 0.15
N PHE A 432 16.32 -17.91 0.20
CA PHE A 432 16.25 -16.92 -0.88
C PHE A 432 17.33 -17.15 -1.94
N THR A 433 17.07 -16.63 -3.12
CA THR A 433 18.01 -16.60 -4.25
C THR A 433 18.70 -15.25 -4.27
N THR A 434 20.02 -15.25 -4.47
CA THR A 434 20.82 -14.03 -4.61
C THR A 434 20.83 -13.58 -6.08
N GLY A 435 20.68 -12.28 -6.29
CA GLY A 435 20.70 -11.60 -7.58
C GLY A 435 19.34 -11.61 -8.27
N HIS A 436 19.38 -11.39 -9.59
CA HIS A 436 18.17 -11.25 -10.40
C HIS A 436 17.24 -12.46 -10.29
N GLN A 437 15.98 -12.18 -9.94
CA GLN A 437 14.97 -13.20 -9.79
C GLN A 437 14.42 -13.64 -11.15
N VAL A 438 14.45 -14.95 -11.37
CA VAL A 438 13.93 -15.57 -12.60
C VAL A 438 12.52 -16.16 -12.43
N SER A 439 11.94 -16.06 -11.23
CA SER A 439 10.63 -16.66 -10.92
C SER A 439 9.84 -15.88 -9.87
N ALA A 440 8.61 -15.50 -10.24
CA ALA A 440 7.62 -14.95 -9.31
C ALA A 440 7.11 -15.96 -8.27
N ALA A 441 7.45 -17.26 -8.39
CA ALA A 441 6.96 -18.29 -7.48
C ALA A 441 7.65 -18.28 -6.11
N THR A 442 8.91 -17.85 -6.05
CA THR A 442 9.77 -17.99 -4.85
C THR A 442 10.22 -16.67 -4.26
N THR A 443 10.20 -15.60 -5.05
CA THR A 443 10.75 -14.29 -4.67
C THR A 443 9.91 -13.55 -3.64
N VAL A 444 10.57 -12.77 -2.78
CA VAL A 444 9.95 -11.72 -1.98
C VAL A 444 10.28 -10.31 -2.44
N GLN A 445 11.00 -10.16 -3.56
CA GLN A 445 11.31 -8.85 -4.11
C GLN A 445 10.04 -8.07 -4.45
N ALA A 446 10.16 -6.75 -4.36
CA ALA A 446 9.15 -5.80 -4.79
C ALA A 446 9.85 -4.61 -5.46
N SER A 447 9.23 -4.08 -6.51
CA SER A 447 9.73 -2.89 -7.19
C SER A 447 9.65 -1.68 -6.27
N ALA A 448 10.68 -0.85 -6.27
CA ALA A 448 10.56 0.48 -5.68
C ALA A 448 10.00 1.51 -6.65
N GLY A 449 9.69 1.10 -7.89
CA GLY A 449 9.03 1.92 -8.89
C GLY A 449 9.73 3.27 -9.05
N LYS A 450 9.14 4.30 -8.44
CA LYS A 450 9.62 5.70 -8.48
C LYS A 450 9.95 6.27 -7.09
N ASN A 451 10.23 5.43 -6.10
CA ASN A 451 10.59 5.85 -4.74
C ASN A 451 11.95 6.57 -4.71
N LEU A 452 12.11 7.49 -3.73
CA LEU A 452 13.33 8.31 -3.61
C LEU A 452 14.60 7.51 -3.27
N ILE A 453 14.42 6.38 -2.58
CA ILE A 453 15.50 5.47 -2.21
C ILE A 453 15.14 4.05 -2.61
N GLY A 454 16.16 3.26 -2.89
CA GLY A 454 16.00 1.86 -3.23
C GLY A 454 17.32 1.14 -3.40
N THR A 455 17.24 -0.17 -3.59
CA THR A 455 18.41 -1.03 -3.80
C THR A 455 18.41 -1.64 -5.19
N PHE A 456 19.55 -2.08 -5.68
CA PHE A 456 19.64 -2.75 -6.99
C PHE A 456 19.86 -4.24 -6.85
N GLU A 457 19.58 -4.97 -7.92
CA GLU A 457 19.99 -6.37 -8.07
C GLU A 457 21.49 -6.49 -7.84
N GLU A 458 21.87 -7.46 -7.02
CA GLU A 458 23.24 -7.74 -6.69
C GLU A 458 23.91 -8.73 -7.64
N ALA A 459 25.17 -8.45 -8.00
CA ALA A 459 26.01 -9.48 -8.58
C ALA A 459 26.35 -10.53 -7.50
N LEU A 460 26.60 -11.79 -7.89
CA LEU A 460 26.93 -12.88 -6.96
C LEU A 460 28.11 -12.60 -6.01
N ASN A 461 28.97 -11.62 -6.35
CA ASN A 461 30.14 -11.21 -5.56
C ASN A 461 29.96 -9.89 -4.81
N GLY A 462 28.76 -9.30 -4.81
CA GLY A 462 28.48 -7.98 -4.24
C GLY A 462 28.55 -6.86 -5.28
N GLY A 463 27.89 -5.75 -4.98
CA GLY A 463 27.75 -4.61 -5.89
C GLY A 463 26.65 -4.81 -6.92
N TYR A 464 26.57 -3.91 -7.91
CA TYR A 464 25.56 -3.95 -8.97
C TYR A 464 25.68 -5.20 -9.85
N ASP A 465 24.55 -5.83 -10.17
CA ASP A 465 24.44 -6.60 -11.40
C ASP A 465 24.25 -5.65 -12.58
N ASN A 466 25.32 -5.46 -13.36
CA ASN A 466 25.34 -4.53 -14.50
C ASN A 466 24.37 -4.92 -15.63
N ASN A 467 23.79 -6.12 -15.62
CA ASN A 467 22.75 -6.51 -16.57
C ASN A 467 21.37 -5.97 -16.18
N TYR A 468 21.17 -5.60 -14.92
CA TYR A 468 19.86 -5.27 -14.33
C TYR A 468 19.90 -3.96 -13.53
N THR A 469 20.57 -2.94 -14.07
CA THR A 469 20.65 -1.59 -13.46
C THR A 469 19.55 -0.64 -13.92
N ASN A 470 18.58 -1.14 -14.69
CA ASN A 470 17.55 -0.31 -15.30
C ASN A 470 16.28 -0.14 -14.44
N TYR A 471 16.24 -0.78 -13.28
CA TYR A 471 15.19 -0.67 -12.25
C TYR A 471 15.83 -0.83 -10.86
N TRP A 472 15.08 -0.50 -9.81
CA TRP A 472 15.51 -0.70 -8.44
C TRP A 472 14.37 -1.21 -7.56
N LEU A 473 14.72 -1.74 -6.40
CA LEU A 473 13.92 -2.58 -5.54
C LEU A 473 13.54 -1.87 -4.23
N TYR A 474 12.29 -2.08 -3.84
CA TYR A 474 11.71 -1.70 -2.56
C TYR A 474 12.01 -2.74 -1.49
N ILE A 475 11.93 -4.01 -1.88
CA ILE A 475 12.36 -5.14 -1.09
C ILE A 475 13.38 -5.87 -1.95
N ASN A 476 14.62 -5.90 -1.49
CA ASN A 476 15.65 -6.76 -2.06
C ASN A 476 15.87 -7.98 -1.15
N GLU A 477 16.09 -9.13 -1.76
CA GLU A 477 16.31 -10.41 -1.09
C GLU A 477 17.70 -10.95 -1.45
N ALA A 478 18.39 -11.57 -0.49
CA ALA A 478 19.61 -12.31 -0.76
C ALA A 478 19.71 -13.57 0.08
N ASN A 479 20.49 -14.54 -0.39
CA ASN A 479 20.75 -15.76 0.36
C ASN A 479 21.67 -15.49 1.55
N GLU A 480 21.25 -15.94 2.74
CA GLU A 480 21.99 -15.72 3.99
C GLU A 480 23.42 -16.26 3.95
N THR A 481 23.65 -17.42 3.34
CA THR A 481 24.95 -18.10 3.38
C THR A 481 25.88 -17.64 2.27
N ASN A 482 25.39 -17.58 1.02
CA ASN A 482 26.25 -17.27 -0.11
C ASN A 482 26.51 -15.76 -0.29
N PHE A 483 25.72 -14.90 0.39
CA PHE A 483 25.80 -13.45 0.27
C PHE A 483 26.22 -12.73 1.57
N GLN A 484 26.57 -13.48 2.61
CA GLN A 484 27.13 -12.91 3.84
C GLN A 484 28.41 -12.09 3.55
N GLY A 485 28.49 -10.89 4.15
CA GLY A 485 29.62 -9.97 4.04
C GLY A 485 29.76 -9.29 2.67
N LYS A 486 28.84 -9.53 1.72
CA LYS A 486 28.79 -8.87 0.41
C LYS A 486 27.82 -7.70 0.44
N ASN A 487 28.09 -6.67 -0.36
CA ASN A 487 27.29 -5.45 -0.37
C ASN A 487 26.11 -5.53 -1.33
N VAL A 488 24.96 -5.06 -0.87
CA VAL A 488 23.87 -4.53 -1.69
C VAL A 488 24.04 -3.03 -1.83
N LYS A 489 23.84 -2.51 -3.05
CA LYS A 489 23.91 -1.07 -3.32
C LYS A 489 22.59 -0.40 -2.97
N LEU A 490 22.65 0.55 -2.04
CA LEU A 490 21.57 1.47 -1.70
C LEU A 490 21.82 2.80 -2.41
N VAL A 491 20.82 3.28 -3.14
CA VAL A 491 20.87 4.54 -3.88
C VAL A 491 19.81 5.50 -3.37
N ASN A 492 20.19 6.76 -3.26
CA ASN A 492 19.33 7.89 -2.98
C ASN A 492 19.33 8.85 -4.17
N TYR A 493 18.18 8.93 -4.83
CA TYR A 493 17.99 9.77 -6.00
C TYR A 493 17.77 11.25 -5.67
N ASN A 494 17.57 11.59 -4.40
CA ASN A 494 17.32 12.97 -3.98
C ASN A 494 17.91 13.29 -2.60
N LEU A 495 19.21 13.65 -2.60
CA LEU A 495 19.93 14.10 -1.40
C LEU A 495 19.38 15.40 -0.82
N ASP A 496 18.63 16.19 -1.59
CA ASP A 496 17.99 17.39 -1.07
C ASP A 496 16.79 17.08 -0.18
N GLN A 497 16.11 15.95 -0.44
CA GLN A 497 14.96 15.52 0.35
C GLN A 497 15.34 14.56 1.48
N VAL A 498 16.26 13.63 1.25
CA VAL A 498 16.64 12.63 2.25
C VAL A 498 17.94 13.04 2.93
N LYS A 499 17.86 13.41 4.21
CA LYS A 499 18.99 13.93 5.01
C LYS A 499 19.55 12.91 6.00
N SER A 500 18.77 11.91 6.38
CA SER A 500 19.23 10.84 7.27
C SER A 500 18.53 9.52 6.97
N TYR A 501 19.16 8.41 7.34
CA TYR A 501 18.54 7.09 7.37
C TYR A 501 18.27 6.65 8.79
N LYS A 502 17.05 6.16 9.04
CA LYS A 502 16.70 5.42 10.25
C LYS A 502 16.60 3.93 9.94
N PHE A 503 17.15 3.09 10.82
CA PHE A 503 17.14 1.63 10.63
C PHE A 503 16.04 0.94 11.44
N GLU A 504 15.35 0.00 10.80
CA GLU A 504 14.44 -0.95 11.42
C GLU A 504 14.94 -2.38 11.21
N VAL A 505 15.45 -3.03 12.25
CA VAL A 505 15.96 -4.40 12.20
C VAL A 505 14.91 -5.36 12.76
N ARG A 506 14.59 -6.39 11.97
CA ARG A 506 13.58 -7.40 12.30
C ARG A 506 14.11 -8.81 12.10
N GLU A 507 13.56 -9.72 12.88
CA GLU A 507 13.67 -11.15 12.68
C GLU A 507 12.28 -11.80 12.71
N ASN A 508 11.97 -12.58 11.67
CA ASN A 508 10.66 -13.21 11.44
C ASN A 508 9.50 -12.21 11.60
N GLY A 509 9.67 -11.01 11.03
CA GLY A 509 8.68 -9.92 11.09
C GLY A 509 8.66 -9.11 12.39
N THR A 510 9.36 -9.55 13.44
CA THR A 510 9.35 -8.86 14.75
C THR A 510 10.56 -7.94 14.90
N LEU A 511 10.34 -6.71 15.38
CA LEU A 511 11.43 -5.79 15.71
C LEU A 511 12.30 -6.36 16.83
N ILE A 512 13.62 -6.30 16.68
CA ILE A 512 14.54 -6.56 17.80
C ILE A 512 14.48 -5.39 18.81
N PRO A 513 15.07 -5.52 20.02
CA PRO A 513 15.08 -4.43 21.00
C PRO A 513 15.76 -3.16 20.46
N THR A 514 15.25 -1.98 20.82
CA THR A 514 15.85 -0.69 20.45
C THR A 514 17.31 -0.61 20.88
N GLY A 515 18.19 -0.18 19.96
CA GLY A 515 19.63 -0.10 20.16
C GLY A 515 20.38 -1.42 19.95
N ALA A 516 19.69 -2.56 19.81
CA ALA A 516 20.32 -3.83 19.47
C ALA A 516 20.72 -3.89 17.99
N HIS A 517 21.73 -4.72 17.70
CA HIS A 517 22.28 -4.98 16.36
C HIS A 517 22.26 -6.47 16.03
N GLN A 518 22.60 -7.32 17.01
CA GLN A 518 22.69 -8.75 16.82
C GLN A 518 21.30 -9.39 16.70
N LEU A 519 21.18 -10.29 15.71
CA LEU A 519 20.05 -11.17 15.51
C LEU A 519 20.28 -12.51 16.21
N SER A 520 19.31 -13.44 16.15
CA SER A 520 19.45 -14.76 16.80
C SER A 520 20.65 -15.57 16.32
N SER A 521 21.15 -15.33 15.09
CA SER A 521 22.36 -15.96 14.56
C SER A 521 23.66 -15.35 15.08
N GLY A 522 23.60 -14.28 15.89
CA GLY A 522 24.76 -13.51 16.33
C GLY A 522 25.31 -12.54 15.26
N ILE A 523 24.76 -12.56 14.06
CA ILE A 523 25.16 -11.74 12.91
C ILE A 523 24.11 -10.62 12.74
N GLY A 524 24.57 -9.38 12.58
CA GLY A 524 23.71 -8.21 12.33
C GLY A 524 23.91 -7.58 10.95
N PHE A 525 23.18 -6.51 10.69
CA PHE A 525 23.27 -5.75 9.45
C PHE A 525 24.23 -4.56 9.58
N TYR A 526 24.94 -4.23 8.52
CA TYR A 526 25.87 -3.10 8.51
C TYR A 526 25.54 -2.13 7.39
N TYR A 527 25.82 -0.86 7.63
CA TYR A 527 25.79 0.20 6.64
C TYR A 527 27.21 0.75 6.46
N LYS A 528 27.59 1.05 5.22
CA LYS A 528 28.82 1.77 4.91
C LYS A 528 28.53 2.77 3.81
N ALA A 529 28.56 4.05 4.16
CA ALA A 529 28.67 5.12 3.17
C ALA A 529 29.91 4.87 2.28
N GLU A 530 29.87 5.15 0.99
CA GLU A 530 30.93 4.81 0.02
C GLU A 530 32.35 5.18 0.47
N ASN A 531 32.51 6.31 1.18
CA ASN A 531 33.77 6.76 1.78
C ASN A 531 33.75 6.83 3.31
N GLY A 532 32.79 6.17 3.95
CA GLY A 532 32.57 6.22 5.40
C GLY A 532 33.07 4.96 6.12
N ASN A 533 33.04 5.05 7.45
CA ASN A 533 33.29 3.90 8.31
C ASN A 533 32.12 2.91 8.20
N LEU A 534 32.44 1.62 8.34
CA LEU A 534 31.43 0.59 8.54
C LEU A 534 30.75 0.85 9.89
N ILE A 535 29.42 0.89 9.87
CA ILE A 535 28.61 1.06 11.07
C ILE A 535 27.61 -0.08 11.21
N GLU A 536 27.35 -0.45 12.46
CA GLU A 536 26.28 -1.38 12.81
C GLU A 536 24.92 -0.70 12.62
N ALA A 537 24.04 -1.34 11.84
CA ALA A 537 22.67 -0.88 11.68
C ALA A 537 21.87 -1.27 12.92
N LYS A 538 21.91 -0.43 13.96
CA LYS A 538 21.18 -0.66 15.22
C LYS A 538 19.69 -0.36 15.04
N GLN A 539 18.84 -1.16 15.67
CA GLN A 539 17.41 -0.93 15.69
C GLN A 539 17.07 0.47 16.24
N GLY A 540 16.37 1.26 15.43
CA GLY A 540 16.01 2.65 15.75
C GLY A 540 17.16 3.65 15.63
N GLY A 541 18.36 3.21 15.23
CA GLY A 541 19.50 4.09 14.99
C GLY A 541 19.29 5.01 13.79
N VAL A 542 19.82 6.22 13.87
CA VAL A 542 19.72 7.24 12.80
C VAL A 542 21.12 7.67 12.38
N VAL A 543 21.35 7.77 11.07
CA VAL A 543 22.64 8.12 10.49
C VAL A 543 22.48 9.21 9.44
N PRO A 544 23.36 10.23 9.40
CA PRO A 544 23.27 11.29 8.40
C PRO A 544 23.63 10.76 7.01
N VAL A 545 23.02 11.36 5.99
CA VAL A 545 23.24 11.01 4.58
C VAL A 545 23.74 12.24 3.85
N ASN A 546 24.96 12.14 3.33
CA ASN A 546 25.63 13.20 2.57
C ASN A 546 26.12 12.71 1.19
N ILE A 547 25.86 11.45 0.86
CA ILE A 547 26.22 10.81 -0.39
C ILE A 547 25.03 10.03 -0.92
N ASP A 548 24.97 9.91 -2.24
CA ASP A 548 23.90 9.29 -3.01
C ASP A 548 24.00 7.76 -3.02
N GLU A 549 25.20 7.19 -2.86
CA GLU A 549 25.40 5.74 -2.79
C GLU A 549 25.90 5.26 -1.44
N SER A 550 25.37 4.13 -0.99
CA SER A 550 25.81 3.46 0.22
C SER A 550 25.73 1.95 0.06
N ASN A 551 26.43 1.24 0.92
CA ASN A 551 26.48 -0.22 0.91
C ASN A 551 25.76 -0.77 2.14
N LEU A 552 24.86 -1.72 1.92
CA LEU A 552 24.20 -2.50 2.96
C LEU A 552 24.82 -3.89 2.99
N TYR A 553 25.06 -4.43 4.17
CA TYR A 553 25.63 -5.78 4.35
C TYR A 553 24.82 -6.57 5.36
N TYR A 554 24.78 -7.88 5.14
CA TYR A 554 24.44 -8.84 6.17
C TYR A 554 25.72 -9.53 6.65
N GLY A 555 26.08 -9.35 7.91
CA GLY A 555 27.41 -9.70 8.42
C GLY A 555 28.50 -8.71 8.03
N ALA A 556 29.55 -8.68 8.84
CA ALA A 556 30.70 -7.81 8.58
C ALA A 556 31.39 -8.23 7.27
N PRO A 557 31.82 -7.28 6.42
CA PRO A 557 32.61 -7.59 5.24
C PRO A 557 33.96 -8.19 5.65
N ASN A 558 34.46 -9.16 4.88
CA ASN A 558 35.77 -9.74 5.14
C ASN A 558 36.87 -8.73 4.76
N GLU A 559 37.60 -8.24 5.76
CA GLU A 559 38.73 -7.30 5.63
C GLU A 559 40.01 -7.92 4.99
N THR A 560 39.93 -9.13 4.43
CA THR A 560 41.12 -9.97 4.13
C THR A 560 41.72 -9.84 2.72
N THR A 561 41.47 -8.75 2.00
CA THR A 561 42.37 -8.38 0.88
C THR A 561 42.67 -6.89 0.88
N LEU A 562 43.82 -6.53 1.45
CA LEU A 562 44.55 -5.32 1.05
C LEU A 562 44.72 -5.35 -0.48
N ALA A 563 44.21 -4.31 -1.13
CA ALA A 563 44.47 -3.89 -2.51
C ALA A 563 44.19 -4.91 -3.63
N ASN A 564 43.11 -4.62 -4.37
CA ASN A 564 42.87 -4.84 -5.81
C ASN A 564 41.51 -5.49 -6.09
N LYS A 565 40.40 -4.85 -5.69
CA LYS A 565 39.07 -5.04 -6.32
C LYS A 565 37.99 -4.03 -5.95
N ASP A 566 38.33 -2.87 -5.40
CA ASP A 566 37.75 -1.64 -5.98
C ASP A 566 38.36 -1.50 -7.38
N LYS A 567 38.00 -2.42 -8.30
CA LYS A 567 37.66 -1.91 -9.61
C LYS A 567 36.62 -0.85 -9.22
N LYS A 568 36.92 0.42 -9.50
CA LYS A 568 35.94 1.20 -10.24
C LYS A 568 35.52 0.29 -11.40
N VAL A 569 34.64 -0.68 -11.14
CA VAL A 569 33.53 -0.97 -12.00
C VAL A 569 32.95 0.41 -12.06
N VAL A 570 33.28 1.11 -13.16
CA VAL A 570 32.71 2.43 -13.46
C VAL A 570 31.28 2.30 -13.00
N ALA A 571 30.88 3.03 -11.96
CA ALA A 571 29.50 2.99 -11.49
C ALA A 571 28.70 3.15 -12.77
N PRO A 572 28.00 2.09 -13.23
CA PRO A 572 27.36 2.15 -14.53
C PRO A 572 26.45 3.36 -14.43
N SER A 573 26.48 4.22 -15.43
CA SER A 573 25.65 5.42 -15.37
C SER A 573 24.22 4.97 -15.06
N ARG A 574 23.70 5.43 -13.91
CA ARG A 574 22.33 5.17 -13.45
C ARG A 574 21.34 6.03 -14.23
N THR A 575 21.80 6.63 -15.32
CA THR A 575 20.96 7.36 -16.25
C THR A 575 20.03 6.36 -16.92
N LEU A 576 18.76 6.43 -16.55
CA LEU A 576 17.71 5.57 -17.08
C LEU A 576 17.02 6.28 -18.23
N VAL A 577 16.87 5.60 -19.35
CA VAL A 577 15.94 6.03 -20.40
C VAL A 577 14.70 5.17 -20.31
N VAL A 578 13.70 5.73 -19.64
CA VAL A 578 12.46 5.02 -19.35
C VAL A 578 11.40 5.55 -20.31
N TYR A 579 10.67 4.64 -20.96
CA TYR A 579 9.46 5.06 -21.66
C TYR A 579 8.50 5.61 -20.61
N ASP A 580 8.17 6.89 -20.73
CA ASP A 580 7.17 7.50 -19.91
C ASP A 580 5.84 7.52 -20.68
N PRO A 581 4.97 6.51 -20.45
CA PRO A 581 3.65 6.48 -21.07
C PRO A 581 2.82 7.71 -20.70
N SER A 582 3.18 8.39 -19.59
CA SER A 582 2.52 9.58 -19.08
C SER A 582 2.88 10.89 -19.79
N ILE A 583 3.79 10.86 -20.75
CA ILE A 583 3.95 11.93 -21.75
C ILE A 583 4.05 11.35 -23.17
N THR A 584 3.76 10.06 -23.33
CA THR A 584 3.98 9.27 -24.55
C THR A 584 5.38 9.39 -25.13
N ASN A 585 6.36 9.84 -24.33
CA ASN A 585 7.73 10.10 -24.73
C ASN A 585 8.67 9.30 -23.84
N TYR A 586 9.92 9.13 -24.27
CA TYR A 586 10.94 8.59 -23.39
C TYR A 586 11.46 9.73 -22.51
N ILE A 587 11.69 9.46 -21.22
CA ILE A 587 12.41 10.37 -20.33
C ILE A 587 13.80 9.83 -20.07
N VAL A 588 14.74 10.73 -19.93
CA VAL A 588 16.07 10.48 -19.41
C VAL A 588 16.08 10.94 -17.96
N ARG A 589 16.12 9.99 -17.02
CA ARG A 589 16.44 10.28 -15.62
C ARG A 589 17.93 10.13 -15.47
N PHE A 590 18.62 11.20 -15.08
CA PHE A 590 20.08 11.15 -15.02
C PHE A 590 20.58 10.49 -13.76
N ASP A 591 21.79 9.96 -13.87
CA ASP A 591 22.60 9.59 -12.73
C ASP A 591 22.74 10.81 -11.77
N PRO A 592 22.41 10.66 -10.47
CA PRO A 592 22.53 11.75 -9.48
C PRO A 592 23.90 12.44 -9.41
N ASN A 593 24.97 11.78 -9.86
CA ASN A 593 26.32 12.33 -9.88
C ASN A 593 26.60 13.23 -11.09
N TRP A 594 25.66 13.34 -12.03
CA TRP A 594 25.78 14.17 -13.22
C TRP A 594 25.21 15.57 -12.95
N LYS A 595 25.93 16.59 -13.42
CA LYS A 595 25.44 17.98 -13.33
C LYS A 595 24.85 18.43 -14.65
N LYS A 596 25.44 17.98 -15.75
CA LYS A 596 24.97 18.28 -17.10
C LYS A 596 25.12 17.06 -18.01
N ALA A 597 24.30 16.99 -19.04
CA ALA A 597 24.41 15.98 -20.08
C ALA A 597 24.10 16.52 -21.47
N ASP A 598 24.77 15.95 -22.48
CA ASP A 598 24.47 16.10 -23.89
C ASP A 598 23.63 14.89 -24.34
N ILE A 599 22.57 15.14 -25.09
CA ILE A 599 21.63 14.13 -25.56
C ILE A 599 21.55 14.20 -27.08
N GLU A 600 21.86 13.08 -27.71
CA GLU A 600 21.80 12.86 -29.16
C GLU A 600 20.84 11.70 -29.42
N VAL A 601 19.87 11.88 -30.31
CA VAL A 601 18.95 10.82 -30.73
C VAL A 601 19.08 10.60 -32.22
N TYR A 602 19.37 9.37 -32.61
CA TYR A 602 19.55 8.95 -34.00
C TYR A 602 18.40 8.04 -34.42
N ASP A 603 17.97 8.13 -35.68
CA ASP A 603 17.11 7.10 -36.26
C ASP A 603 17.94 5.86 -36.69
N MET A 604 17.27 4.79 -37.13
CA MET A 604 17.95 3.55 -37.58
C MET A 604 18.85 3.71 -38.81
N SER A 605 18.74 4.81 -39.56
CA SER A 605 19.65 5.11 -40.67
C SER A 605 20.94 5.80 -40.21
N GLY A 606 21.05 6.11 -38.91
CA GLY A 606 22.15 6.87 -38.33
C GLY A 606 22.01 8.38 -38.47
N LYS A 607 20.86 8.88 -38.95
CA LYS A 607 20.59 10.31 -39.05
C LYS A 607 20.25 10.87 -37.67
N LEU A 608 20.89 11.97 -37.30
CA LEU A 608 20.63 12.69 -36.05
C LEU A 608 19.27 13.42 -36.13
N VAL A 609 18.41 13.17 -35.15
CA VAL A 609 17.02 13.67 -35.07
C VAL A 609 16.86 14.69 -33.95
N ILE A 610 17.51 14.47 -32.81
CA ILE A 610 17.53 15.41 -31.68
C ILE A 610 18.97 15.59 -31.21
N SER A 611 19.36 16.83 -30.95
CA SER A 611 20.63 17.17 -30.31
C SER A 611 20.39 18.29 -29.30
N LYS A 612 20.57 17.99 -28.01
CA LYS A 612 20.48 18.96 -26.92
C LYS A 612 21.75 18.89 -26.11
N LYS A 613 22.39 20.03 -25.88
CA LYS A 613 23.66 20.11 -25.14
C LYS A 613 23.46 20.74 -23.78
N ALA A 614 24.29 20.36 -22.82
CA ALA A 614 24.35 20.93 -21.48
C ALA A 614 23.00 20.94 -20.73
N VAL A 615 22.20 19.90 -20.91
CA VAL A 615 20.93 19.69 -20.20
C VAL A 615 21.19 19.57 -18.70
N ASP A 616 20.40 20.26 -17.88
CA ASP A 616 20.46 20.17 -16.42
C ASP A 616 20.08 18.75 -15.96
N ALA A 617 21.04 18.05 -15.35
CA ALA A 617 20.88 16.66 -14.95
C ALA A 617 20.21 16.50 -13.56
N SER A 618 19.86 17.60 -12.88
CA SER A 618 19.13 17.56 -11.59
C SER A 618 17.64 17.24 -11.73
N LYS A 619 17.13 17.14 -12.96
CA LYS A 619 15.72 16.86 -13.30
C LYS A 619 15.65 15.90 -14.48
N ASP A 620 14.54 15.18 -14.58
CA ASP A 620 14.28 14.31 -15.74
C ASP A 620 14.18 15.15 -17.03
N PHE A 621 14.77 14.66 -18.12
CA PHE A 621 14.70 15.28 -19.46
C PHE A 621 13.76 14.50 -20.38
N VAL A 622 12.89 15.18 -21.13
CA VAL A 622 11.94 14.56 -22.05
C VAL A 622 12.51 14.47 -23.47
N ILE A 623 12.49 13.28 -24.06
CA ILE A 623 12.84 13.04 -25.46
C ILE A 623 11.58 13.20 -26.32
N GLU A 624 11.43 14.37 -26.94
CA GLU A 624 10.28 14.72 -27.80
C GLU A 624 10.47 14.22 -29.24
N LEU A 625 9.96 13.03 -29.56
CA LEU A 625 9.98 12.46 -30.92
C LEU A 625 8.62 12.59 -31.60
N ASN A 626 8.61 12.72 -32.93
CA ASN A 626 7.38 12.87 -33.73
C ASN A 626 6.49 11.61 -33.62
N ASN A 627 5.28 11.79 -33.09
CA ASN A 627 4.31 10.71 -32.84
C ASN A 627 3.73 10.07 -34.11
N SER A 628 3.96 10.65 -35.29
CA SER A 628 3.39 10.19 -36.57
C SER A 628 4.23 9.09 -37.23
N VAL A 629 5.46 8.89 -36.76
CA VAL A 629 6.43 7.98 -37.39
C VAL A 629 6.81 6.90 -36.39
N LYS A 630 6.38 5.67 -36.65
CA LYS A 630 6.80 4.51 -35.85
C LYS A 630 8.19 4.08 -36.29
N ASN A 631 9.20 4.35 -35.48
CA ASN A 631 10.57 3.99 -35.81
C ASN A 631 11.37 3.67 -34.55
N SER A 632 12.45 2.92 -34.74
CA SER A 632 13.42 2.68 -33.67
C SER A 632 14.43 3.83 -33.65
N TYR A 633 14.85 4.23 -32.46
CA TYR A 633 15.85 5.28 -32.28
C TYR A 633 16.95 4.81 -31.32
N VAL A 634 18.16 5.30 -31.55
CA VAL A 634 19.29 5.15 -30.64
C VAL A 634 19.46 6.46 -29.90
N VAL A 635 19.27 6.42 -28.58
CA VAL A 635 19.53 7.57 -27.71
C VAL A 635 20.92 7.41 -27.14
N LYS A 636 21.76 8.40 -27.38
CA LYS A 636 23.09 8.54 -26.81
C LYS A 636 23.10 9.73 -25.87
N ILE A 637 23.41 9.49 -24.61
CA ILE A 637 23.55 10.54 -23.60
C ILE A 637 24.99 10.55 -23.13
N VAL A 638 25.63 11.71 -23.12
CA VAL A 638 27.02 11.89 -22.68
C VAL A 638 27.04 12.89 -21.52
N SER A 639 27.59 12.51 -20.38
CA SER A 639 27.68 13.41 -19.23
C SER A 639 28.78 14.46 -19.37
N ASP A 640 28.75 15.46 -18.49
CA ASP A 640 29.83 16.42 -18.29
C ASP A 640 31.17 15.76 -17.91
N LYS A 641 31.14 14.50 -17.50
CA LYS A 641 32.31 13.68 -17.15
C LYS A 641 32.74 12.70 -18.25
N GLY A 642 32.05 12.71 -19.41
CA GLY A 642 32.35 11.84 -20.55
C GLY A 642 31.79 10.42 -20.45
N GLU A 643 30.97 10.11 -19.43
CA GLU A 643 30.27 8.83 -19.33
C GLU A 643 29.15 8.79 -20.38
N THR A 644 29.04 7.70 -21.12
CA THR A 644 28.08 7.57 -22.23
C THR A 644 27.06 6.47 -21.94
N VAL A 645 25.77 6.80 -22.01
CA VAL A 645 24.66 5.84 -21.99
C VAL A 645 24.08 5.75 -23.38
N ASN A 646 24.07 4.55 -23.94
CA ASN A 646 23.40 4.27 -25.20
C ASN A 646 22.22 3.34 -24.92
N THR A 647 21.03 3.76 -25.32
CA THR A 647 19.85 2.91 -25.26
C THR A 647 19.14 2.88 -26.61
N LYS A 648 18.36 1.82 -26.83
CA LYS A 648 17.45 1.73 -27.97
C LYS A 648 16.04 1.98 -27.45
N ILE A 649 15.34 2.89 -28.10
CA ILE A 649 13.96 3.22 -27.79
C ILE A 649 13.09 2.97 -29.01
N LEU A 650 11.87 2.51 -28.78
CA LEU A 650 10.88 2.28 -29.84
C LEU A 650 9.76 3.29 -29.67
N LYS A 651 9.56 4.17 -30.65
CA LYS A 651 8.57 5.23 -30.60
C LYS A 651 7.46 4.95 -31.61
#